data_AF-A0A8H4RD54-F1
#
_entry.id   AF-A0A8H4RD54-F1
#
_cell.length_a   1.000
_cell.length_b   1.000
_cell.length_c   1.000
_cell.angle_alpha   90.00
_cell.angle_beta   90.00
_cell.angle_gamma   90.00
#
_symmetry.space_group_name_H-M   'P 1'
#
loop_
_entity.id
_entity.type
_entity.pdbx_description
1 polymer ?
#
loop_
_entity_poly.entity_id
_entity_poly.type
_entity_poly.pdbx_seq_one_letter_code
_entity_poly.pdbx_strand_id
1 'polypeptide(L)'
;MDEDDYLGKISSGILLAVCVIGACGRFYIRIRIQKQFSIDDGFLMFGLISLITGVLILLSYAQSMYVIESIVFGGDGIYSEPAAALSRQACSYRKYIFISNILTWTAIVHCEMGKNKWLLLKYGVPQMVLDVVSDLMILAIPVRLIWQIQVRWTQKVALAFCLCLTIIVITLTIIRASGLYLGGNVDVTWGNYWQIVSAEVGLMMTEVTAFRSFFISRNDENRFKPPNSKRRWTWRGLSRLTTKSISQSQKIEGLFGKDEGKVAKEMPKYPDKALTEVRTCIHGDAPSRTLRMDAFGLGGDEEPPLSPNTQSNLEIMVSHEIWTTSEKVFLSETTLNEVTDEVSRKITTFLKIERQIRCSGATYCLLWSTTSFLVKDMFNFSSSVDWDLTRRGGVIVESKSGVTPLPHLPAPPTLQLHAVTPNQPTNVSHLHILIISRQSPTVVELIKHKTPPPTIMADVRSKFTVKPLANANAIVGGGSHKYRFTVLTEGLLRYEWSFDGKFEDRASVFAINRHLPVPDFRVINKNGILEIITEKFHLTYDGEYFRPSGLSVGIKGNFSCHSSVWRYDDQCENLGGTARTLDEADGRIELGPGVISKKGYTTIDDSKSMVFGTDGFVATRHRNVGDVDGYLFAYGHDYAGAVKALYALSGNQPLLPRWALGNWWSRYYAYSDKEYLALMDRFEEEKIPFSVAVLDMDWHLVDDQKVLASGKTGWTGYSWNKKLFPDPEKFLSNLHQRRLKVCLNDHPADGVQNYEDLYPAMAEALSHSTENKDPIHFDITDRNFLNAFFDVLHRPLEDQGVDFWWVDWQQGSHSRIPGIDPLWVLNHFHFLDNALHHKRPLTFSRYAGPGSHRYPVGFSGDTIVTWNSLAFQPEFTATASNIGYGWWSHDIGGHMFGGKDDELSTRWVQLGCFSPILRLHSSSSQWTRKEPWTYGPEAGKVMTEFLRLRHRLLPYLYTMNVRSATEGTPLVRPMYWAYPESREAYNVPNQYLFGSELIVAPITASQDPKLRLAKTKAWLPSGTYIDIFSGAVYNGSRELWISRKLEDYPVFAKEGSIIPLDAAAEPGNGESNPDNIEILVVVGADGAFDLFEDDGSGSLADEVKWTRTPIKYSQADGVLTIGPCTGAISKNGSREWTIIFLGLKYQYCIEVGTEARIAKLEKVKNGIVVQAGKILPNARVIVSIGTNPELVHNDMGAFIRPILADAQIEFALKEEIWQIVDADAPRMLKISRLLALEIDENLRDAVLEYLLALGTHDL
;
A
#
# COMPACT_ATOMS: atom_id res chain seq x y z
N MET A 1 7.59 52.47 13.89
CA MET A 1 6.18 52.25 14.28
C MET A 1 5.47 53.58 14.16
N ASP A 2 4.72 53.82 13.09
CA ASP A 2 3.61 54.81 13.05
C ASP A 2 2.79 54.79 11.75
N GLU A 3 3.20 54.10 10.67
CA GLU A 3 2.37 53.97 9.44
C GLU A 3 1.49 52.71 9.38
N ASP A 4 2.00 51.54 9.78
CA ASP A 4 1.26 50.26 9.65
C ASP A 4 0.08 50.12 10.65
N ASP A 5 0.21 50.68 11.86
CA ASP A 5 -0.85 50.65 12.89
C ASP A 5 -2.04 51.57 12.50
N TYR A 6 -1.77 52.61 11.71
CA TYR A 6 -2.79 53.53 11.20
C TYR A 6 -3.61 52.89 10.07
N LEU A 7 -2.95 52.16 9.17
CA LEU A 7 -3.59 51.43 8.07
C LEU A 7 -4.50 50.30 8.56
N GLY A 8 -4.07 49.53 9.57
CA GLY A 8 -4.88 48.45 10.17
C GLY A 8 -6.14 48.99 10.86
N LYS A 9 -6.02 50.06 11.64
CA LYS A 9 -7.16 50.71 12.32
C LYS A 9 -8.16 51.32 11.33
N ILE A 10 -7.67 51.93 10.24
CA ILE A 10 -8.52 52.47 9.18
C ILE A 10 -9.26 51.34 8.44
N SER A 11 -8.58 50.24 8.12
CA SER A 11 -9.17 49.11 7.38
C SER A 11 -10.31 48.42 8.13
N SER A 12 -10.09 48.00 9.40
CA SER A 12 -11.13 47.38 10.23
C SER A 12 -12.25 48.35 10.58
N GLY A 13 -11.93 49.63 10.82
CA GLY A 13 -12.95 50.65 11.06
C GLY A 13 -13.90 50.84 9.88
N ILE A 14 -13.37 50.82 8.65
CA ILE A 14 -14.17 50.91 7.41
C ILE A 14 -15.04 49.66 7.22
N LEU A 15 -14.47 48.47 7.39
CA LEU A 15 -15.19 47.20 7.23
C LEU A 15 -16.31 47.05 8.28
N LEU A 16 -16.04 47.38 9.54
CA LEU A 16 -17.04 47.39 10.60
C LEU A 16 -18.15 48.43 10.31
N ALA A 17 -17.79 49.61 9.82
CA ALA A 17 -18.78 50.63 9.44
C ALA A 17 -19.71 50.12 8.33
N VAL A 18 -19.18 49.42 7.32
CA VAL A 18 -20.00 48.84 6.25
C VAL A 18 -20.90 47.71 6.78
N CYS A 19 -20.41 46.85 7.68
CA CYS A 19 -21.24 45.84 8.35
C CYS A 19 -22.39 46.47 9.15
N VAL A 20 -22.10 47.53 9.91
CA VAL A 20 -23.14 48.23 10.69
C VAL A 20 -24.17 48.89 9.75
N ILE A 21 -23.73 49.51 8.65
CA ILE A 21 -24.61 50.13 7.67
C ILE A 21 -25.49 49.09 6.98
N GLY A 22 -24.95 47.94 6.57
CA GLY A 22 -25.71 46.89 5.93
C GLY A 22 -26.68 46.19 6.90
N ALA A 23 -26.29 45.98 8.17
CA ALA A 23 -27.19 45.51 9.22
C ALA A 23 -28.35 46.48 9.41
N CYS A 24 -28.07 47.77 9.57
CA CYS A 24 -29.08 48.82 9.70
C CYS A 24 -29.99 48.88 8.47
N GLY A 25 -29.45 48.74 7.26
CA GLY A 25 -30.21 48.66 6.01
C GLY A 25 -31.15 47.45 5.99
N ARG A 26 -30.66 46.28 6.40
CA ARG A 26 -31.45 45.04 6.52
C ARG A 26 -32.57 45.19 7.56
N PHE A 27 -32.29 45.76 8.73
CA PHE A 27 -33.30 46.05 9.75
C PHE A 27 -34.33 47.05 9.27
N TYR A 28 -33.90 48.10 8.57
CA TYR A 28 -34.80 49.09 7.98
C TYR A 28 -35.76 48.42 6.99
N ILE A 29 -35.25 47.57 6.07
CA ILE A 29 -36.08 46.82 5.12
C ILE A 29 -37.05 45.89 5.86
N ARG A 30 -36.57 45.10 6.82
CA ARG A 30 -37.38 44.13 7.57
C ARG A 30 -38.48 44.79 8.40
N ILE A 31 -38.17 45.88 9.09
CA ILE A 31 -39.10 46.55 10.00
C ILE A 31 -40.06 47.49 9.25
N ARG A 32 -39.58 48.26 8.27
CA ARG A 32 -40.41 49.25 7.56
C ARG A 32 -41.10 48.71 6.32
N ILE A 33 -40.42 47.87 5.53
CA ILE A 33 -40.97 47.34 4.26
C ILE A 33 -41.71 46.03 4.52
N GLN A 34 -41.10 45.08 5.24
CA GLN A 34 -41.67 43.74 5.45
C GLN A 34 -42.52 43.63 6.73
N LYS A 35 -42.39 44.56 7.68
CA LYS A 35 -43.08 44.59 8.99
C LYS A 35 -42.98 43.26 9.78
N GLN A 36 -41.86 42.55 9.64
CA GLN A 36 -41.60 41.29 10.34
C GLN A 36 -40.19 41.31 10.90
N PHE A 37 -40.05 40.94 12.18
CA PHE A 37 -38.78 40.72 12.85
C PHE A 37 -38.65 39.22 13.09
N SER A 38 -37.61 38.59 12.55
CA SER A 38 -37.37 37.16 12.76
C SER A 38 -36.34 36.93 13.85
N ILE A 39 -36.34 35.73 14.41
CA ILE A 39 -35.31 35.28 15.36
C ILE A 39 -33.89 35.42 14.76
N ASP A 40 -33.74 35.18 13.45
CA ASP A 40 -32.47 35.31 12.74
C ASP A 40 -31.93 36.75 12.77
N ASP A 41 -32.82 37.75 12.74
CA ASP A 41 -32.41 39.14 12.85
C ASP A 41 -31.94 39.46 14.29
N GLY A 42 -32.55 38.85 15.30
CA GLY A 42 -32.06 38.91 16.68
C GLY A 42 -30.66 38.30 16.86
N PHE A 43 -30.39 37.17 16.19
CA PHE A 43 -29.07 36.54 16.20
C PHE A 43 -28.01 37.36 15.46
N LEU A 44 -28.37 38.00 14.33
CA LEU A 44 -27.47 38.91 13.62
C LEU A 44 -27.06 40.10 14.49
N MET A 45 -28.02 40.71 15.21
CA MET A 45 -27.71 41.78 16.17
C MET A 45 -26.77 41.33 17.27
N PHE A 46 -26.96 40.12 17.80
CA PHE A 46 -26.08 39.57 18.82
C PHE A 46 -24.66 39.31 18.30
N GLY A 47 -24.53 38.78 17.08
CA GLY A 47 -23.25 38.62 16.40
C GLY A 47 -22.52 39.95 16.18
N LEU A 48 -23.23 40.97 15.70
CA LEU A 48 -22.68 42.31 15.47
C LEU A 48 -22.23 43.00 16.77
N ILE A 49 -23.02 42.90 17.86
CA ILE A 49 -22.64 43.43 19.18
C ILE A 49 -21.39 42.72 19.71
N SER A 50 -21.31 41.40 19.54
CA SER A 50 -20.16 40.61 19.96
C SER A 50 -18.89 41.02 19.20
N LEU A 51 -19.00 41.22 17.88
CA LEU A 51 -17.90 41.69 17.05
C LEU A 51 -17.44 43.10 17.46
N ILE A 52 -18.35 44.07 17.57
CA ILE A 52 -18.02 45.45 17.98
C ILE A 52 -17.31 45.44 19.34
N THR A 53 -17.81 44.65 20.28
CA THR A 53 -17.22 44.55 21.63
C THR A 53 -15.82 43.93 21.59
N GLY A 54 -15.62 42.87 20.78
CA GLY A 54 -14.31 42.25 20.59
C GLY A 54 -13.29 43.22 20.00
N VAL A 55 -13.66 43.92 18.92
CA VAL A 55 -12.79 44.91 18.25
C VAL A 55 -12.42 46.05 19.19
N LEU A 56 -13.38 46.59 19.95
CA LEU A 56 -13.09 47.66 20.91
C LEU A 56 -12.14 47.22 22.03
N ILE A 57 -12.27 45.99 22.52
CA ILE A 57 -11.33 45.42 23.51
C ILE A 57 -9.94 45.31 22.88
N LEU A 58 -9.82 44.77 21.67
CA LEU A 58 -8.53 44.61 21.00
C LEU A 58 -7.83 45.95 20.74
N LEU A 59 -8.56 46.93 20.19
CA LEU A 59 -8.04 48.27 19.90
C LEU A 59 -7.61 49.03 21.17
N SER A 60 -8.27 48.79 22.30
CA SER A 60 -7.95 49.44 23.58
C SER A 60 -6.64 48.94 24.21
N TYR A 61 -6.14 47.75 23.81
CA TYR A 61 -4.96 47.13 24.42
C TYR A 61 -3.82 46.81 23.43
N ALA A 62 -4.03 46.97 22.12
CA ALA A 62 -3.05 46.66 21.09
C ALA A 62 -1.72 47.42 21.25
N GLN A 63 -1.76 48.71 21.58
CA GLN A 63 -0.56 49.54 21.69
C GLN A 63 0.33 49.13 22.88
N SER A 64 -0.26 48.65 23.97
CA SER A 64 0.48 48.14 25.14
C SER A 64 1.03 46.73 24.95
N MET A 65 0.49 45.95 24.00
CA MET A 65 0.98 44.62 23.67
C MET A 65 2.26 44.66 22.83
N TYR A 66 2.34 45.53 21.83
CA TYR A 66 3.53 45.70 20.99
C TYR A 66 4.75 46.19 21.77
N VAL A 67 4.53 46.92 22.86
CA VAL A 67 5.59 47.35 23.79
C VAL A 67 6.24 46.16 24.51
N ILE A 68 5.48 45.12 24.87
CA ILE A 68 6.06 43.92 25.51
C ILE A 68 6.80 43.06 24.49
N GLU A 69 6.30 43.00 23.26
CA GLU A 69 6.92 42.25 22.17
C GLU A 69 8.26 42.88 21.77
N SER A 70 8.35 44.22 21.68
CA SER A 70 9.63 44.90 21.41
C SER A 70 10.68 44.67 22.50
N ILE A 71 10.28 44.49 23.77
CA ILE A 71 11.18 44.13 24.87
C ILE A 71 11.69 42.69 24.73
N VAL A 72 10.84 41.75 24.30
CA VAL A 72 11.22 40.33 24.10
C VAL A 72 12.18 40.16 22.92
N PHE A 73 12.05 40.99 21.89
CA PHE A 73 12.91 40.95 20.69
C PHE A 73 14.10 41.93 20.74
N GLY A 74 14.45 42.45 21.92
CA GLY A 74 15.73 43.13 22.15
C GLY A 74 15.78 44.60 21.69
N GLY A 75 14.67 45.33 21.73
CA GLY A 75 14.68 46.77 21.48
C GLY A 75 15.41 47.54 22.58
N ASP A 76 16.52 48.21 22.24
CA ASP A 76 17.27 49.07 23.16
C ASP A 76 16.47 50.34 23.51
N GLY A 77 15.88 50.39 24.71
CA GLY A 77 15.24 51.61 25.20
C GLY A 77 14.31 51.47 26.41
N ILE A 78 14.85 51.77 27.60
CA ILE A 78 14.18 52.34 28.80
C ILE A 78 12.82 51.72 29.20
N TYR A 79 12.82 50.64 29.98
CA TYR A 79 11.71 50.29 30.88
C TYR A 79 12.25 49.97 32.28
N SER A 80 11.86 50.78 33.26
CA SER A 80 12.31 50.69 34.67
C SER A 80 11.36 49.89 35.58
N GLU A 81 10.37 49.20 35.01
CA GLU A 81 9.37 48.41 35.76
C GLU A 81 9.91 47.01 36.13
N PRO A 82 9.75 46.55 37.38
CA PRO A 82 10.25 45.25 37.81
C PRO A 82 9.53 44.09 37.09
N ALA A 83 10.27 43.03 36.74
CA ALA A 83 9.81 41.89 35.93
C ALA A 83 8.48 41.24 36.38
N ALA A 84 8.16 41.30 37.68
CA ALA A 84 6.90 40.79 38.23
C ALA A 84 5.65 41.62 37.84
N ALA A 85 5.81 42.91 37.49
CA ALA A 85 4.75 43.78 36.98
C ALA A 85 4.49 43.48 35.49
N LEU A 86 5.55 43.36 34.70
CA LEU A 86 5.51 42.94 33.29
C LEU A 86 4.84 41.56 33.10
N SER A 87 5.16 40.59 33.96
CA SER A 87 4.54 39.26 33.91
C SER A 87 3.03 39.30 34.24
N ARG A 88 2.61 40.15 35.21
CA ARG A 88 1.19 40.35 35.54
C ARG A 88 0.42 41.06 34.42
N GLN A 89 1.06 42.04 33.76
CA GLN A 89 0.50 42.69 32.57
C GLN A 89 0.36 41.70 31.42
N ALA A 90 1.40 40.92 31.09
CA ALA A 90 1.36 39.89 30.06
C ALA A 90 0.26 38.84 30.30
N CYS A 91 0.07 38.40 31.55
CA CYS A 91 -0.99 37.47 31.92
C CYS A 91 -2.39 38.08 31.74
N SER A 92 -2.55 39.36 32.11
CA SER A 92 -3.80 40.09 31.92
C SER A 92 -4.11 40.30 30.42
N TYR A 93 -3.12 40.59 29.59
CA TYR A 93 -3.31 40.72 28.14
C TYR A 93 -3.72 39.41 27.49
N ARG A 94 -3.09 38.29 27.88
CA ARG A 94 -3.49 36.96 27.40
C ARG A 94 -4.95 36.65 27.70
N LYS A 95 -5.46 37.11 28.85
CA LYS A 95 -6.87 36.99 29.23
C LYS A 95 -7.78 37.84 28.35
N TYR A 96 -7.44 39.10 28.07
CA TYR A 96 -8.26 39.99 27.24
C TYR A 96 -8.26 39.60 25.75
N ILE A 97 -7.13 39.12 25.23
CA ILE A 97 -7.03 38.52 23.89
C ILE A 97 -7.93 37.30 23.79
N PHE A 98 -7.90 36.42 24.80
CA PHE A 98 -8.73 35.23 24.82
C PHE A 98 -10.23 35.58 24.84
N ILE A 99 -10.62 36.61 25.60
CA ILE A 99 -12.00 37.13 25.62
C ILE A 99 -12.37 37.72 24.26
N SER A 100 -11.51 38.55 23.66
CA SER A 100 -11.72 39.12 22.33
C SER A 100 -11.92 38.03 21.28
N ASN A 101 -11.07 37.00 21.28
CA ASN A 101 -11.18 35.88 20.35
C ASN A 101 -12.46 35.08 20.54
N ILE A 102 -12.90 34.84 21.78
CA ILE A 102 -14.20 34.20 22.03
C ILE A 102 -15.34 35.04 21.44
N LEU A 103 -15.31 36.36 21.61
CA LEU A 103 -16.35 37.25 21.08
C LEU A 103 -16.36 37.27 19.55
N THR A 104 -15.20 37.30 18.91
CA THR A 104 -15.06 37.24 17.45
C THR A 104 -15.49 35.88 16.89
N TRP A 105 -15.09 34.78 17.52
CA TRP A 105 -15.56 33.43 17.15
C TRP A 105 -17.06 33.24 17.37
N THR A 106 -17.62 33.88 18.40
CA THR A 106 -19.07 33.87 18.61
C THR A 106 -19.77 34.55 17.45
N ALA A 107 -19.23 35.66 16.92
CA ALA A 107 -19.75 36.31 15.72
C ALA A 107 -19.65 35.40 14.48
N ILE A 108 -18.49 34.75 14.26
CA ILE A 108 -18.26 33.83 13.11
C ILE A 108 -19.19 32.62 13.15
N VAL A 109 -19.28 31.94 14.30
CA VAL A 109 -20.15 30.75 14.46
C VAL A 109 -21.62 31.08 14.26
N HIS A 110 -22.04 32.33 14.54
CA HIS A 110 -23.41 32.76 14.27
C HIS A 110 -23.68 32.96 12.76
N CYS A 111 -22.66 33.33 11.98
CA CYS A 111 -22.75 33.41 10.52
C CYS A 111 -22.81 32.01 9.85
N GLU A 112 -22.19 30.99 10.46
CA GLU A 112 -22.02 29.65 9.88
C GLU A 112 -23.01 28.58 10.37
N MET A 113 -24.10 28.93 11.08
CA MET A 113 -25.12 27.93 11.46
C MET A 113 -26.03 27.52 10.30
N GLY A 114 -25.44 26.89 9.27
CA GLY A 114 -26.08 26.03 8.28
C GLY A 114 -25.49 24.62 8.38
N LYS A 115 -26.29 23.67 8.89
CA LYS A 115 -26.10 22.19 8.93
C LYS A 115 -24.68 21.66 8.61
N ASN A 116 -23.80 21.56 9.61
CA ASN A 116 -22.96 20.38 9.93
C ASN A 116 -21.95 20.76 11.04
N LYS A 117 -22.09 20.16 12.23
CA LYS A 117 -21.43 20.61 13.47
C LYS A 117 -20.56 19.54 14.15
N TRP A 118 -19.52 19.01 13.51
CA TRP A 118 -18.57 18.13 14.24
C TRP A 118 -17.12 18.08 13.70
N LEU A 119 -16.60 19.15 13.11
CA LEU A 119 -15.17 19.21 12.72
C LEU A 119 -14.36 20.38 13.31
N LEU A 120 -14.99 21.29 14.05
CA LEU A 120 -14.45 22.63 14.34
C LEU A 120 -13.45 22.74 15.51
N LEU A 121 -12.84 21.66 15.99
CA LEU A 121 -12.10 21.72 17.27
C LEU A 121 -10.68 21.13 17.29
N LYS A 122 -9.99 20.93 16.15
CA LYS A 122 -8.64 20.35 16.30
C LYS A 122 -7.45 20.79 15.44
N TYR A 123 -7.55 21.42 14.27
CA TYR A 123 -6.32 21.68 13.49
C TYR A 123 -6.37 22.96 12.64
N GLY A 124 -5.48 23.92 12.89
CA GLY A 124 -5.43 25.23 12.21
C GLY A 124 -4.78 25.25 10.82
N VAL A 125 -4.03 24.21 10.43
CA VAL A 125 -3.38 24.13 9.10
C VAL A 125 -4.26 23.42 8.05
N PRO A 126 -4.94 22.30 8.37
CA PRO A 126 -5.94 21.71 7.46
C PRO A 126 -7.11 22.65 7.18
N GLN A 127 -7.43 23.53 8.14
CA GLN A 127 -8.46 24.57 7.98
C GLN A 127 -8.10 25.56 6.85
N MET A 128 -6.84 26.02 6.76
CA MET A 128 -6.40 26.92 5.68
C MET A 128 -6.49 26.28 4.30
N VAL A 129 -6.13 24.99 4.20
CA VAL A 129 -6.23 24.24 2.94
C VAL A 129 -7.70 24.05 2.56
N LEU A 130 -8.56 23.72 3.53
CA LEU A 130 -10.00 23.62 3.30
C LEU A 130 -10.60 24.97 2.87
N ASP A 131 -10.19 26.07 3.49
CA ASP A 131 -10.67 27.42 3.19
C ASP A 131 -10.29 27.84 1.75
N VAL A 132 -9.02 27.66 1.35
CA VAL A 132 -8.57 27.95 -0.03
C VAL A 132 -9.29 27.08 -1.05
N VAL A 133 -9.48 25.79 -0.76
CA VAL A 133 -10.20 24.87 -1.65
C VAL A 133 -11.68 25.22 -1.73
N SER A 134 -12.33 25.55 -0.62
CA SER A 134 -13.73 25.99 -0.62
C SER A 134 -13.92 27.32 -1.35
N ASP A 135 -13.00 28.27 -1.21
CA ASP A 135 -13.06 29.57 -1.89
C ASP A 135 -12.86 29.42 -3.40
N LEU A 136 -11.96 28.54 -3.85
CA LEU A 136 -11.79 28.21 -5.27
C LEU A 136 -13.04 27.52 -5.85
N MET A 137 -13.68 26.63 -5.09
CA MET A 137 -14.93 25.98 -5.50
C MET A 137 -16.12 26.95 -5.53
N ILE A 138 -16.17 27.90 -4.59
CA ILE A 138 -17.16 29.00 -4.56
C ILE A 138 -16.97 29.93 -5.75
N LEU A 139 -15.75 30.09 -6.30
CA LEU A 139 -15.47 30.87 -7.51
C LEU A 139 -15.90 30.16 -8.80
N ALA A 140 -15.77 28.83 -8.86
CA ALA A 140 -16.10 28.04 -10.05
C ALA A 140 -17.60 28.05 -10.39
N ILE A 141 -18.47 28.15 -9.37
CA ILE A 141 -19.92 28.07 -9.52
C ILE A 141 -20.52 29.35 -10.17
N PRO A 142 -20.22 30.59 -9.71
CA PRO A 142 -20.69 31.83 -10.33
C PRO A 142 -20.12 32.07 -11.73
N VAL A 143 -18.85 31.73 -12.00
CA VAL A 143 -18.25 31.89 -13.33
C VAL A 143 -18.98 31.03 -14.37
N ARG A 144 -19.31 29.78 -14.01
CA ARG A 144 -20.16 28.91 -14.85
C ARG A 144 -21.59 29.45 -14.99
N LEU A 145 -22.19 29.96 -13.92
CA LEU A 145 -23.56 30.52 -13.92
C LEU A 145 -23.69 31.83 -14.73
N ILE A 146 -22.70 32.73 -14.67
CA ILE A 146 -22.70 33.99 -15.45
C ILE A 146 -22.63 33.72 -16.96
N TRP A 147 -21.91 32.67 -17.35
CA TRP A 147 -21.76 32.27 -18.75
C TRP A 147 -22.98 31.54 -19.30
N GLN A 148 -23.78 30.90 -18.44
CA GLN A 148 -24.94 30.10 -18.84
C GLN A 148 -26.29 30.79 -18.67
N ILE A 149 -26.42 31.87 -17.89
CA ILE A 149 -27.71 32.56 -17.65
C ILE A 149 -27.85 33.85 -18.48
N GLN A 150 -28.97 33.98 -19.21
CA GLN A 150 -29.39 35.22 -19.87
C GLN A 150 -30.05 36.19 -18.87
N VAL A 151 -29.24 36.93 -18.12
CA VAL A 151 -29.67 38.06 -17.25
C VAL A 151 -29.22 39.40 -17.80
N ARG A 152 -29.91 40.50 -17.41
CA ARG A 152 -29.65 41.87 -17.89
C ARG A 152 -28.23 42.32 -17.50
N TRP A 153 -27.59 43.13 -18.34
CA TRP A 153 -26.18 43.49 -18.19
C TRP A 153 -25.87 44.18 -16.84
N THR A 154 -26.78 45.00 -16.32
CA THR A 154 -26.59 45.61 -14.99
C THR A 154 -26.51 44.60 -13.84
N GLN A 155 -27.15 43.42 -13.95
CA GLN A 155 -27.08 42.35 -12.95
C GLN A 155 -25.81 41.51 -13.09
N LYS A 156 -25.32 41.32 -14.31
CA LYS A 156 -24.03 40.67 -14.58
C LYS A 156 -22.84 41.52 -14.11
N VAL A 157 -22.92 42.86 -14.18
CA VAL A 157 -21.92 43.76 -13.59
C VAL A 157 -21.89 43.66 -12.06
N ALA A 158 -23.06 43.58 -11.40
CA ALA A 158 -23.12 43.39 -9.95
C ALA A 158 -22.56 42.02 -9.51
N LEU A 159 -22.79 40.96 -10.29
CA LEU A 159 -22.19 39.65 -10.06
C LEU A 159 -20.66 39.67 -10.26
N ALA A 160 -20.17 40.40 -11.27
CA ALA A 160 -18.74 40.58 -11.49
C ALA A 160 -18.06 41.31 -10.31
N PHE A 161 -18.74 42.28 -9.70
CA PHE A 161 -18.24 42.98 -8.50
C PHE A 161 -18.13 42.06 -7.27
N CYS A 162 -19.06 41.13 -7.08
CA CYS A 162 -18.98 40.13 -5.99
C CYS A 162 -17.83 39.12 -6.21
N LEU A 163 -17.54 38.79 -7.47
CA LEU A 163 -16.39 37.97 -7.86
C LEU A 163 -15.05 38.67 -7.60
N CYS A 164 -14.96 39.99 -7.83
CA CYS A 164 -13.77 40.78 -7.48
C CYS A 164 -13.49 40.79 -5.96
N LEU A 165 -14.54 40.84 -5.12
CA LEU A 165 -14.38 40.78 -3.67
C LEU A 165 -13.79 39.43 -3.21
N THR A 166 -14.18 38.34 -3.86
CA THR A 166 -13.70 36.98 -3.54
C THR A 166 -12.24 36.80 -3.94
N ILE A 167 -11.81 37.36 -5.08
CA ILE A 167 -10.41 37.35 -5.51
C ILE A 167 -9.53 38.16 -4.54
N ILE A 168 -10.03 39.27 -4.03
CA ILE A 168 -9.35 40.07 -2.99
C ILE A 168 -9.19 39.25 -1.70
N VAL A 169 -10.23 38.53 -1.26
CA VAL A 169 -10.16 37.66 -0.08
C VAL A 169 -9.11 36.55 -0.24
N ILE A 170 -9.05 35.89 -1.41
CA ILE A 170 -8.03 34.87 -1.67
C ILE A 170 -6.62 35.47 -1.66
N THR A 171 -6.44 36.63 -2.29
CA THR A 171 -5.14 37.33 -2.32
C THR A 171 -4.69 37.71 -0.90
N LEU A 172 -5.62 38.21 -0.08
CA LEU A 172 -5.36 38.56 1.32
C LEU A 172 -5.08 37.32 2.18
N THR A 173 -5.72 36.18 1.92
CA THR A 173 -5.43 34.89 2.58
C THR A 173 -4.05 34.35 2.23
N ILE A 174 -3.59 34.54 0.98
CA ILE A 174 -2.23 34.18 0.58
C ILE A 174 -1.20 35.09 1.27
N ILE A 175 -1.46 36.39 1.38
CA ILE A 175 -0.62 37.34 2.13
C ILE A 175 -0.57 36.98 3.63
N ARG A 176 -1.69 36.54 4.21
CA ARG A 176 -1.77 36.00 5.58
C ARG A 176 -0.89 34.76 5.76
N ALA A 177 -0.87 33.85 4.78
CA ALA A 177 -0.05 32.64 4.83
C ALA A 177 1.44 32.96 4.80
N SER A 178 1.86 33.97 4.03
CA SER A 178 3.25 34.38 3.92
C SER A 178 3.74 35.26 5.08
N GLY A 179 2.86 35.99 5.78
CA GLY A 179 3.22 36.85 6.91
C GLY A 179 3.32 36.16 8.28
N LEU A 180 2.84 34.92 8.42
CA LEU A 180 2.72 34.22 9.72
C LEU A 180 4.04 33.65 10.29
N TYR A 181 5.12 33.65 9.51
CA TYR A 181 6.43 33.12 9.92
C TYR A 181 7.56 34.11 9.58
N LEU A 182 7.63 35.21 10.32
CA LEU A 182 8.85 36.01 10.41
C LEU A 182 9.66 35.50 11.60
N GLY A 183 10.82 34.89 11.33
CA GLY A 183 11.77 34.46 12.37
C GLY A 183 11.36 33.23 13.19
N GLY A 184 10.43 32.40 12.71
CA GLY A 184 10.11 31.10 13.33
C GLY A 184 9.13 31.13 14.50
N ASN A 185 8.54 32.28 14.83
CA ASN A 185 7.46 32.40 15.81
C ASN A 185 6.18 32.96 15.18
N VAL A 186 5.01 32.47 15.62
CA VAL A 186 3.70 32.90 15.14
C VAL A 186 3.32 34.23 15.79
N ASP A 187 3.24 35.31 15.00
CA ASP A 187 2.75 36.61 15.47
C ASP A 187 1.25 36.52 15.81
N VAL A 188 0.96 36.48 17.11
CA VAL A 188 -0.39 36.29 17.66
C VAL A 188 -1.25 37.52 17.41
N THR A 189 -0.65 38.70 17.27
CA THR A 189 -1.35 39.96 17.02
C THR A 189 -1.87 40.00 15.59
N TRP A 190 -1.04 39.59 14.63
CA TRP A 190 -1.45 39.36 13.24
C TRP A 190 -2.53 38.27 13.11
N GLY A 191 -2.41 37.20 13.89
CA GLY A 191 -3.42 36.13 13.95
C GLY A 191 -4.80 36.64 14.39
N ASN A 192 -4.86 37.52 15.39
CA ASN A 192 -6.13 38.07 15.89
C ASN A 192 -6.71 39.15 14.96
N TYR A 193 -5.86 39.99 14.35
CA TYR A 193 -6.29 40.97 13.35
C TYR A 193 -7.03 40.30 12.19
N TRP A 194 -6.47 39.19 11.67
CA TRP A 194 -7.12 38.43 10.59
C TRP A 194 -8.42 37.76 11.00
N GLN A 195 -8.54 37.27 12.24
CA GLN A 195 -9.81 36.72 12.73
C GLN A 195 -10.92 37.77 12.77
N ILE A 196 -10.59 39.02 13.09
CA ILE A 196 -11.53 40.15 13.05
C ILE A 196 -11.96 40.46 11.62
N VAL A 197 -11.01 40.56 10.69
CA VAL A 197 -11.30 40.79 9.27
C VAL A 197 -12.19 39.68 8.69
N SER A 198 -11.90 38.41 9.02
CA SER A 198 -12.74 37.29 8.59
C SER A 198 -14.16 37.35 9.17
N ALA A 199 -14.33 37.77 10.43
CA ALA A 199 -15.65 37.95 11.04
C ALA A 199 -16.44 39.09 10.37
N GLU A 200 -15.78 40.21 10.03
CA GLU A 200 -16.38 41.33 9.31
C GLU A 200 -16.84 40.92 7.90
N VAL A 201 -16.00 40.22 7.14
CA VAL A 201 -16.36 39.71 5.80
C VAL A 201 -17.51 38.69 5.88
N GLY A 202 -17.51 37.81 6.89
CA GLY A 202 -18.60 36.85 7.10
C GLY A 202 -19.95 37.53 7.38
N LEU A 203 -19.95 38.60 8.18
CA LEU A 203 -21.13 39.44 8.45
C LEU A 203 -21.61 40.17 7.19
N MET A 204 -20.71 40.74 6.39
CA MET A 204 -21.06 41.34 5.09
C MET A 204 -21.76 40.34 4.18
N MET A 205 -21.23 39.13 4.06
CA MET A 205 -21.80 38.09 3.19
C MET A 205 -23.18 37.63 3.66
N THR A 206 -23.42 37.56 4.98
CA THR A 206 -24.76 37.24 5.50
C THR A 206 -25.78 38.35 5.21
N GLU A 207 -25.36 39.61 5.07
CA GLU A 207 -26.23 40.71 4.67
C GLU A 207 -26.52 40.72 3.17
N VAL A 208 -25.57 40.30 2.33
CA VAL A 208 -25.77 40.13 0.88
C VAL A 208 -26.89 39.13 0.59
N THR A 209 -27.07 38.08 1.41
CA THR A 209 -28.17 37.12 1.23
C THR A 209 -29.57 37.74 1.44
N ALA A 210 -29.70 38.86 2.16
CA ALA A 210 -30.97 39.58 2.29
C ALA A 210 -31.38 40.28 0.98
N PHE A 211 -30.42 40.60 0.11
CA PHE A 211 -30.68 41.13 -1.23
C PHE A 211 -31.18 40.06 -2.21
N ARG A 212 -31.12 38.76 -1.87
CA ARG A 212 -31.75 37.68 -2.66
C ARG A 212 -33.21 37.99 -2.98
N SER A 213 -33.93 38.65 -2.07
CA SER A 213 -35.32 39.11 -2.25
C SER A 213 -35.51 40.07 -3.43
N PHE A 214 -34.47 40.84 -3.80
CA PHE A 214 -34.48 41.74 -4.96
C PHE A 214 -34.25 41.00 -6.29
N PHE A 215 -33.66 39.81 -6.25
CA PHE A 215 -33.30 39.03 -7.45
C PHE A 215 -34.32 37.94 -7.79
N ILE A 216 -35.31 37.69 -6.94
CA ILE A 216 -36.47 36.87 -7.29
C ILE A 216 -37.44 37.76 -8.09
N SER A 217 -37.44 37.57 -9.41
CA SER A 217 -38.53 38.02 -10.28
C SER A 217 -39.87 37.60 -9.67
N ARG A 218 -40.72 38.57 -9.30
CA ARG A 218 -42.14 38.33 -8.99
C ARG A 218 -42.85 37.98 -10.29
N ASN A 219 -42.87 36.70 -10.64
CA ASN A 219 -43.87 36.11 -11.52
C ASN A 219 -44.67 35.11 -10.69
N ASP A 220 -45.66 35.63 -9.98
CA ASP A 220 -47.04 35.12 -9.97
C ASP A 220 -47.80 35.78 -8.82
N GLU A 221 -48.54 36.83 -9.18
CA GLU A 221 -49.71 37.26 -8.45
C GLU A 221 -50.77 36.15 -8.58
N ASN A 222 -50.99 35.41 -7.49
CA ASN A 222 -52.16 34.57 -7.16
C ASN A 222 -51.82 33.14 -6.76
N ARG A 223 -51.19 32.98 -5.59
CA ARG A 223 -51.57 31.94 -4.62
C ARG A 223 -50.99 32.28 -3.25
N PHE A 224 -51.83 32.14 -2.23
CA PHE A 224 -51.60 32.41 -0.81
C PHE A 224 -51.62 33.88 -0.35
N LYS A 225 -52.84 34.40 -0.16
CA LYS A 225 -53.11 35.35 0.93
C LYS A 225 -53.03 34.58 2.26
N PRO A 226 -52.18 34.98 3.23
CA PRO A 226 -52.29 34.48 4.59
C PRO A 226 -53.51 35.13 5.28
N PRO A 227 -54.20 34.42 6.19
CA PRO A 227 -55.37 34.93 6.87
C PRO A 227 -54.98 36.09 7.80
N ASN A 228 -55.83 37.12 7.81
CA ASN A 228 -55.80 38.20 8.78
C ASN A 228 -55.84 37.63 10.21
N SER A 229 -54.73 37.69 10.94
CA SER A 229 -54.77 37.70 12.40
C SER A 229 -53.83 38.77 12.94
N LYS A 230 -54.44 39.92 13.28
CA LYS A 230 -53.83 40.93 14.14
C LYS A 230 -53.65 40.29 15.53
N ARG A 231 -52.43 39.86 15.89
CA ARG A 231 -52.02 39.70 17.29
C ARG A 231 -50.71 40.41 17.54
N ARG A 232 -50.85 41.65 18.04
CA ARG A 232 -49.78 42.43 18.69
C ARG A 232 -49.33 41.65 19.93
N TRP A 233 -48.07 41.24 19.97
CA TRP A 233 -47.46 40.76 21.20
C TRP A 233 -47.08 41.95 22.07
N THR A 234 -47.62 41.97 23.28
CA THR A 234 -47.19 42.87 24.36
C THR A 234 -46.46 42.05 25.42
N TRP A 235 -45.55 42.71 26.14
CA TRP A 235 -44.53 42.17 27.04
C TRP A 235 -45.02 41.37 28.28
N ARG A 236 -46.27 40.88 28.33
CA ARG A 236 -46.85 40.22 29.53
C ARG A 236 -47.23 38.74 29.39
N GLY A 237 -46.88 38.08 28.28
CA GLY A 237 -47.27 36.68 28.01
C GLY A 237 -46.29 35.60 28.49
N LEU A 238 -45.35 35.91 29.40
CA LEU A 238 -44.48 34.93 30.04
C LEU A 238 -45.18 34.40 31.31
N SER A 239 -45.92 33.28 31.20
CA SER A 239 -46.12 32.27 32.28
C SER A 239 -47.27 31.32 31.93
N ARG A 240 -47.09 30.04 32.31
CA ARG A 240 -48.06 28.91 32.32
C ARG A 240 -48.02 27.93 31.13
N LEU A 241 -47.07 27.00 31.24
CA LEU A 241 -47.22 25.53 31.26
C LEU A 241 -48.41 24.85 30.52
N THR A 242 -48.04 23.85 29.70
CA THR A 242 -48.62 22.49 29.52
C THR A 242 -50.10 22.30 29.16
N THR A 243 -50.39 21.64 28.02
CA THR A 243 -51.05 20.30 27.90
C THR A 243 -51.54 19.97 26.47
N LYS A 244 -51.46 18.66 26.11
CA LYS A 244 -52.28 17.87 25.16
C LYS A 244 -52.18 18.06 23.62
N SER A 245 -51.42 17.16 23.00
CA SER A 245 -51.80 16.09 22.03
C SER A 245 -52.88 16.27 20.92
N ILE A 246 -52.55 15.72 19.74
CA ILE A 246 -53.36 14.85 18.81
C ILE A 246 -53.71 15.35 17.37
N SER A 247 -53.24 14.53 16.41
CA SER A 247 -53.77 14.01 15.14
C SER A 247 -53.79 14.78 13.81
N GLN A 248 -53.13 14.13 12.84
CA GLN A 248 -53.66 13.45 11.63
C GLN A 248 -53.28 13.96 10.23
N SER A 249 -52.90 12.97 9.42
CA SER A 249 -52.37 12.93 8.06
C SER A 249 -53.42 12.64 6.98
N GLN A 250 -53.13 12.97 5.71
CA GLN A 250 -53.43 12.24 4.45
C GLN A 250 -53.05 13.12 3.22
N LYS A 251 -52.75 12.72 1.97
CA LYS A 251 -52.26 11.49 1.27
C LYS A 251 -52.29 11.81 -0.26
N ILE A 252 -51.57 11.02 -1.07
CA ILE A 252 -51.83 10.61 -2.48
C ILE A 252 -51.00 11.24 -3.63
N GLU A 253 -50.52 10.30 -4.46
CA GLU A 253 -49.74 10.33 -5.71
C GLU A 253 -50.53 10.63 -7.00
N GLY A 254 -49.76 10.87 -8.07
CA GLY A 254 -50.02 10.32 -9.41
C GLY A 254 -50.27 11.36 -10.51
N LEU A 255 -49.66 11.17 -11.70
CA LEU A 255 -50.29 11.16 -13.05
C LEU A 255 -49.29 11.50 -14.20
N PHE A 256 -49.12 10.52 -15.12
CA PHE A 256 -48.94 10.58 -16.60
C PHE A 256 -47.76 11.35 -17.26
N GLY A 257 -47.24 11.06 -18.48
CA GLY A 257 -47.61 10.20 -19.62
C GLY A 257 -47.25 10.86 -20.99
N LYS A 258 -46.65 10.08 -21.92
CA LYS A 258 -46.29 10.19 -23.38
C LYS A 258 -47.23 10.99 -24.35
N ASP A 259 -47.00 11.35 -25.64
CA ASP A 259 -45.99 11.14 -26.73
C ASP A 259 -46.29 12.08 -27.98
N GLU A 260 -45.46 12.00 -29.06
CA GLU A 260 -45.63 12.35 -30.53
C GLU A 260 -45.24 13.78 -31.04
N GLY A 261 -44.64 14.10 -32.23
CA GLY A 261 -44.07 13.39 -33.40
C GLY A 261 -44.06 14.24 -34.74
N LYS A 262 -42.96 14.16 -35.55
CA LYS A 262 -42.72 14.52 -37.02
C LYS A 262 -42.49 15.99 -37.48
N VAL A 263 -41.76 16.40 -38.55
CA VAL A 263 -40.70 15.96 -39.55
C VAL A 263 -40.40 17.21 -40.44
N ALA A 264 -39.15 17.50 -40.87
CA ALA A 264 -38.74 17.86 -42.27
C ALA A 264 -37.33 18.51 -42.45
N LYS A 265 -36.48 17.79 -43.22
CA LYS A 265 -35.58 18.14 -44.36
C LYS A 265 -34.23 18.89 -44.25
N GLU A 266 -33.32 18.35 -45.08
CA GLU A 266 -31.85 18.38 -45.21
C GLU A 266 -31.22 19.51 -46.07
N MET A 267 -29.99 19.96 -45.72
CA MET A 267 -28.67 19.95 -46.46
C MET A 267 -28.34 21.19 -47.33
N PRO A 268 -27.05 21.59 -47.56
CA PRO A 268 -25.84 20.75 -47.72
C PRO A 268 -24.56 21.18 -46.95
N LYS A 269 -23.48 20.43 -47.25
CA LYS A 269 -22.19 20.22 -46.58
C LYS A 269 -20.97 20.80 -47.36
N TYR A 270 -19.88 21.08 -46.60
CA TYR A 270 -18.41 21.07 -46.93
C TYR A 270 -17.77 22.21 -47.78
N PRO A 271 -16.42 22.45 -47.75
CA PRO A 271 -15.31 21.87 -46.94
C PRO A 271 -14.16 22.83 -46.42
N ASP A 272 -13.20 22.22 -45.68
CA ASP A 272 -11.72 22.34 -45.75
C ASP A 272 -10.84 23.44 -45.03
N LYS A 273 -9.93 22.91 -44.19
CA LYS A 273 -8.43 22.96 -44.17
C LYS A 273 -7.60 24.28 -44.04
N ALA A 274 -6.64 24.19 -43.09
CA ALA A 274 -5.18 24.32 -43.24
C ALA A 274 -4.42 25.68 -43.18
N LEU A 275 -3.42 25.66 -42.27
CA LEU A 275 -1.97 25.95 -42.41
C LEU A 275 -1.37 27.37 -42.58
N THR A 276 -0.23 27.51 -41.87
CA THR A 276 1.07 28.20 -42.19
C THR A 276 1.16 29.73 -42.13
N GLU A 277 1.98 30.29 -41.21
CA GLU A 277 3.43 30.68 -41.28
C GLU A 277 3.51 32.23 -41.41
N VAL A 278 4.43 32.96 -40.76
CA VAL A 278 5.82 33.19 -41.19
C VAL A 278 6.57 34.01 -40.11
N ARG A 279 7.85 33.66 -39.89
CA ARG A 279 8.90 34.43 -39.18
C ARG A 279 9.33 35.69 -39.95
N THR A 280 9.72 36.75 -39.24
CA THR A 280 10.92 37.55 -39.61
C THR A 280 11.45 38.40 -38.45
N CYS A 281 12.78 38.51 -38.40
CA CYS A 281 13.62 39.21 -37.43
C CYS A 281 13.92 40.67 -37.85
N ILE A 282 14.56 41.45 -36.95
CA ILE A 282 15.84 42.20 -37.11
C ILE A 282 15.87 43.61 -36.42
N HIS A 283 16.93 43.80 -35.60
CA HIS A 283 17.71 45.00 -35.13
C HIS A 283 17.02 46.28 -34.61
N GLY A 284 17.58 47.09 -33.71
CA GLY A 284 18.91 47.18 -33.06
C GLY A 284 19.05 48.53 -32.34
N ASP A 285 20.19 48.72 -31.67
CA ASP A 285 20.80 49.97 -31.15
C ASP A 285 20.66 50.37 -29.66
N ALA A 286 21.84 50.44 -29.02
CA ALA A 286 22.19 51.17 -27.79
C ALA A 286 22.50 52.65 -28.13
N PRO A 287 22.72 53.60 -27.17
CA PRO A 287 23.99 53.63 -26.41
C PRO A 287 24.02 54.33 -25.01
N SER A 288 25.03 53.95 -24.22
CA SER A 288 25.96 54.79 -23.44
C SER A 288 25.57 55.52 -22.13
N ARG A 289 26.46 55.29 -21.12
CA ARG A 289 27.33 56.26 -20.39
C ARG A 289 27.11 56.45 -18.87
N THR A 290 28.03 55.82 -18.15
CA THR A 290 28.78 56.24 -16.94
C THR A 290 28.77 57.73 -16.59
N LEU A 291 28.67 58.01 -15.28
CA LEU A 291 29.39 59.09 -14.60
C LEU A 291 29.92 58.63 -13.22
N ARG A 292 31.10 59.16 -12.92
CA ARG A 292 32.15 58.82 -11.95
C ARG A 292 32.02 59.60 -10.61
N MET A 293 32.69 59.07 -9.58
CA MET A 293 33.58 59.76 -8.59
C MET A 293 32.94 60.78 -7.61
N ASP A 294 33.36 61.00 -6.36
CA ASP A 294 34.62 60.86 -5.60
C ASP A 294 34.27 60.74 -4.08
N ALA A 295 34.90 59.86 -3.30
CA ALA A 295 36.14 60.01 -2.52
C ALA A 295 36.01 60.82 -1.20
N PHE A 296 36.39 60.22 -0.07
CA PHE A 296 37.42 60.74 0.86
C PHE A 296 37.73 59.67 1.93
N GLY A 297 39.02 59.39 2.11
CA GLY A 297 39.56 58.50 3.14
C GLY A 297 40.08 59.24 4.37
N LEU A 298 41.06 58.60 5.02
CA LEU A 298 41.79 58.92 6.27
C LEU A 298 41.16 58.21 7.49
N GLY A 299 41.86 57.42 8.30
CA GLY A 299 43.29 57.08 8.37
C GLY A 299 43.63 56.62 9.80
N GLY A 300 44.60 55.69 9.90
CA GLY A 300 45.44 55.40 11.08
C GLY A 300 44.75 54.81 12.32
N ASP A 301 45.39 54.04 13.20
CA ASP A 301 46.71 53.44 13.31
C ASP A 301 46.65 52.49 14.55
N GLU A 302 47.67 51.65 14.72
CA GLU A 302 48.12 51.00 15.97
C GLU A 302 47.64 49.56 16.30
N GLU A 303 48.48 48.58 15.91
CA GLU A 303 48.88 47.41 16.72
C GLU A 303 49.96 47.84 17.76
N PRO A 304 50.51 46.97 18.67
CA PRO A 304 50.02 45.87 19.52
C PRO A 304 50.54 46.15 20.99
N PRO A 305 51.03 45.25 21.91
CA PRO A 305 51.05 43.78 22.04
C PRO A 305 50.74 43.25 23.49
N LEU A 306 50.86 41.91 23.69
CA LEU A 306 51.54 41.21 24.82
C LEU A 306 50.77 39.99 25.39
N SER A 307 51.36 38.81 25.19
CA SER A 307 51.33 37.66 26.14
C SER A 307 52.24 38.00 27.35
N PRO A 308 52.30 37.27 28.50
CA PRO A 308 52.35 35.79 28.58
C PRO A 308 51.81 35.10 29.88
N ASN A 309 51.87 33.75 29.83
CA ASN A 309 52.47 32.87 30.85
C ASN A 309 51.65 32.16 31.96
N THR A 310 51.74 30.81 31.91
CA THR A 310 52.03 29.81 32.98
C THR A 310 51.00 29.61 34.12
N GLN A 311 50.75 28.42 34.69
CA GLN A 311 51.29 27.05 34.58
C GLN A 311 50.43 26.11 35.42
N SER A 312 50.63 24.80 35.20
CA SER A 312 50.61 23.68 36.17
C SER A 312 49.25 23.23 36.74
N ASN A 313 48.76 22.05 36.35
CA ASN A 313 49.12 20.68 36.78
C ASN A 313 48.31 20.24 38.01
N LEU A 314 47.50 19.18 37.87
CA LEU A 314 47.76 17.92 38.57
C LEU A 314 46.95 16.78 37.92
N GLU A 315 47.68 15.81 37.36
CA GLU A 315 47.23 14.44 37.12
C GLU A 315 46.91 13.75 38.45
N ILE A 316 46.01 12.76 38.44
CA ILE A 316 46.31 11.40 38.91
C ILE A 316 45.39 10.39 38.21
N MET A 317 46.09 9.34 37.78
CA MET A 317 45.82 8.12 37.04
C MET A 317 44.92 7.04 37.72
N VAL A 318 44.15 6.33 36.87
CA VAL A 318 44.22 4.85 36.62
C VAL A 318 43.39 3.84 37.45
N SER A 319 42.44 3.23 36.73
CA SER A 319 42.18 1.78 36.46
C SER A 319 41.39 0.84 37.39
N HIS A 320 40.41 0.18 36.73
CA HIS A 320 40.20 -1.26 36.51
C HIS A 320 39.53 -2.19 37.55
N GLU A 321 38.56 -2.93 37.00
CA GLU A 321 38.16 -4.35 37.17
C GLU A 321 37.03 -4.82 38.13
N ILE A 322 35.91 -5.23 37.49
CA ILE A 322 35.05 -6.44 37.56
C ILE A 322 34.76 -7.17 38.91
N TRP A 323 33.46 -7.33 39.25
CA TRP A 323 32.66 -8.59 39.40
C TRP A 323 31.42 -8.44 40.34
N THR A 324 30.23 -8.67 39.76
CA THR A 324 28.99 -9.35 40.26
C THR A 324 28.27 -9.05 41.60
N THR A 325 26.94 -9.26 41.51
CA THR A 325 25.93 -9.74 42.50
C THR A 325 25.07 -8.77 43.36
N SER A 326 23.75 -8.78 43.03
CA SER A 326 22.53 -8.94 43.85
C SER A 326 22.22 -8.10 45.12
N GLU A 327 20.96 -7.63 45.12
CA GLU A 327 20.00 -7.38 46.23
C GLU A 327 19.97 -6.06 47.04
N LYS A 328 18.79 -5.42 46.92
CA LYS A 328 17.96 -4.71 47.93
C LYS A 328 18.62 -4.06 49.14
N VAL A 329 18.42 -2.74 49.29
CA VAL A 329 18.27 -2.08 50.62
C VAL A 329 17.16 -1.03 50.59
N PHE A 330 16.37 -1.06 51.67
CA PHE A 330 15.26 -0.20 52.08
C PHE A 330 15.66 1.26 52.33
N LEU A 331 14.76 2.21 52.08
CA LEU A 331 14.81 3.57 52.63
C LEU A 331 13.74 3.75 53.71
N SER A 332 14.12 4.46 54.77
CA SER A 332 13.48 4.59 56.09
C SER A 332 12.21 5.44 56.12
N GLU A 333 11.28 5.07 57.02
CA GLU A 333 9.96 5.66 57.27
C GLU A 333 9.92 7.18 57.57
N THR A 334 11.05 7.80 57.90
CA THR A 334 11.13 9.24 58.22
C THR A 334 11.20 10.14 56.99
N THR A 335 11.65 9.64 55.84
CA THR A 335 11.69 10.43 54.58
C THR A 335 10.33 10.43 53.84
N LEU A 336 9.42 9.53 54.22
CA LEU A 336 8.10 9.43 53.60
C LEU A 336 7.13 10.49 54.11
N ASN A 337 7.23 10.90 55.38
CA ASN A 337 6.29 11.83 56.03
C ASN A 337 6.49 13.30 55.61
N GLU A 338 7.72 13.74 55.33
CA GLU A 338 7.97 15.11 54.83
C GLU A 338 7.55 15.30 53.36
N VAL A 339 7.70 14.25 52.55
CA VAL A 339 7.22 14.24 51.15
C VAL A 339 5.69 14.14 51.08
N THR A 340 5.04 13.42 52.00
CA THR A 340 3.57 13.36 52.04
C THR A 340 2.95 14.68 52.50
N ASP A 341 3.57 15.42 53.42
CA ASP A 341 3.03 16.72 53.86
C ASP A 341 3.16 17.83 52.79
N GLU A 342 4.20 17.79 51.95
CA GLU A 342 4.35 18.72 50.84
C GLU A 342 3.44 18.37 49.66
N VAL A 343 3.27 17.07 49.36
CA VAL A 343 2.34 16.60 48.34
C VAL A 343 0.88 16.85 48.78
N SER A 344 0.57 16.68 50.07
CA SER A 344 -0.78 16.94 50.61
C SER A 344 -1.12 18.44 50.63
N ARG A 345 -0.14 19.33 50.86
CA ARG A 345 -0.31 20.79 50.69
C ARG A 345 -0.52 21.20 49.22
N LYS A 346 0.21 20.58 48.28
CA LYS A 346 0.05 20.83 46.84
C LYS A 346 -1.27 20.27 46.30
N ILE A 347 -1.70 19.10 46.77
CA ILE A 347 -3.02 18.50 46.45
C ILE A 347 -4.16 19.32 47.06
N THR A 348 -4.04 19.82 48.30
CA THR A 348 -5.09 20.67 48.91
C THR A 348 -5.22 22.03 48.20
N THR A 349 -4.11 22.56 47.66
CA THR A 349 -4.13 23.79 46.83
C THR A 349 -4.74 23.51 45.46
N PHE A 350 -4.42 22.37 44.85
CA PHE A 350 -5.01 21.93 43.58
C PHE A 350 -6.50 21.62 43.72
N LEU A 351 -6.93 20.99 44.82
CA LEU A 351 -8.34 20.71 45.13
C LEU A 351 -9.11 21.97 45.52
N LYS A 352 -8.47 23.01 46.09
CA LYS A 352 -9.10 24.32 46.26
C LYS A 352 -9.32 25.03 44.92
N ILE A 353 -8.38 24.94 43.99
CA ILE A 353 -8.53 25.46 42.62
C ILE A 353 -9.59 24.67 41.86
N GLU A 354 -9.65 23.34 42.00
CA GLU A 354 -10.68 22.50 41.39
C GLU A 354 -12.07 22.78 42.00
N ARG A 355 -12.17 23.06 43.30
CA ARG A 355 -13.43 23.43 43.99
C ARG A 355 -13.89 24.85 43.65
N GLN A 356 -12.97 25.76 43.34
CA GLN A 356 -13.28 27.11 42.85
C GLN A 356 -13.73 27.08 41.37
N ILE A 357 -13.15 26.20 40.56
CA ILE A 357 -13.59 25.94 39.18
C ILE A 357 -14.94 25.20 39.15
N ARG A 358 -15.22 24.31 40.11
CA ARG A 358 -16.54 23.66 40.29
C ARG A 358 -17.65 24.60 40.81
N CYS A 359 -17.33 25.77 41.37
CA CYS A 359 -18.33 26.76 41.76
C CYS A 359 -18.73 27.75 40.63
N SER A 360 -18.13 27.63 39.44
CA SER A 360 -18.57 28.31 38.20
C SER A 360 -19.43 27.42 37.28
N GLY A 361 -19.88 26.26 37.79
CA GLY A 361 -20.82 25.35 37.13
C GLY A 361 -22.29 25.79 37.17
N ALA A 362 -22.56 27.10 37.16
CA ALA A 362 -23.93 27.64 37.10
C ALA A 362 -24.36 28.08 35.68
N THR A 363 -23.52 27.89 34.65
CA THR A 363 -23.87 28.24 33.26
C THR A 363 -24.12 27.02 32.36
N TYR A 364 -23.84 25.80 32.85
CA TYR A 364 -24.09 24.55 32.10
C TYR A 364 -25.48 23.93 32.32
N CYS A 365 -26.31 24.50 33.20
CA CYS A 365 -27.70 24.05 33.43
C CYS A 365 -28.77 24.81 32.62
N LEU A 366 -28.38 25.66 31.64
CA LEU A 366 -29.33 26.36 30.75
C LEU A 366 -29.27 25.92 29.28
N LEU A 367 -28.37 24.98 28.95
CA LEU A 367 -28.23 24.40 27.60
C LEU A 367 -28.53 22.89 27.54
N TRP A 368 -28.95 22.31 28.66
CA TRP A 368 -29.32 20.90 28.78
C TRP A 368 -30.80 20.70 29.16
N SER A 369 -31.67 21.60 28.69
CA SER A 369 -33.14 21.44 28.79
C SER A 369 -33.90 21.82 27.51
N THR A 370 -33.24 21.90 26.36
CA THR A 370 -33.88 22.21 25.06
C THR A 370 -33.55 21.22 23.92
N THR A 371 -32.72 20.20 24.16
CA THR A 371 -32.39 19.14 23.19
C THR A 371 -32.89 17.76 23.62
N SER A 372 -33.98 17.71 24.38
CA SER A 372 -34.74 16.47 24.67
C SER A 372 -36.21 16.54 24.25
N PHE A 373 -36.54 17.36 23.25
CA PHE A 373 -37.92 17.48 22.74
C PHE A 373 -38.08 17.38 21.21
N LEU A 374 -37.07 16.91 20.46
CA LEU A 374 -37.11 16.91 18.98
C LEU A 374 -36.52 15.68 18.28
N VAL A 375 -36.41 14.52 18.94
CA VAL A 375 -36.11 13.24 18.27
C VAL A 375 -36.99 12.12 18.83
N LYS A 376 -38.28 12.42 19.01
CA LYS A 376 -39.28 11.43 19.40
C LYS A 376 -40.57 11.67 18.63
N ASP A 377 -40.47 11.80 17.30
CA ASP A 377 -41.63 11.96 16.42
C ASP A 377 -41.37 11.67 14.92
N MET A 378 -40.37 10.86 14.55
CA MET A 378 -40.08 10.58 13.13
C MET A 378 -40.25 9.14 12.62
N PHE A 379 -40.69 8.19 13.43
CA PHE A 379 -41.09 6.88 12.90
C PHE A 379 -42.26 6.28 13.69
N ASN A 380 -43.47 6.53 13.20
CA ASN A 380 -44.60 5.60 13.31
C ASN A 380 -45.63 5.94 12.22
N PHE A 381 -45.84 5.03 11.28
CA PHE A 381 -47.17 4.78 10.75
C PHE A 381 -47.38 3.28 10.55
N SER A 382 -48.57 2.88 10.96
CA SER A 382 -49.06 1.54 11.24
C SER A 382 -49.73 0.86 10.06
N SER A 383 -49.76 -0.47 10.18
CA SER A 383 -50.59 -1.47 9.52
C SER A 383 -52.12 -1.30 9.64
N SER A 384 -52.84 -1.90 8.68
CA SER A 384 -54.13 -2.64 8.73
C SER A 384 -54.93 -2.36 7.43
N VAL A 385 -55.57 -3.32 6.76
CA VAL A 385 -56.53 -4.36 7.21
C VAL A 385 -56.59 -5.54 6.22
N ASP A 386 -56.71 -6.73 6.81
CA ASP A 386 -57.35 -8.01 6.43
C ASP A 386 -57.63 -8.41 4.97
N TRP A 387 -57.24 -9.65 4.67
CA TRP A 387 -58.21 -10.70 4.30
C TRP A 387 -57.87 -12.01 5.02
N ASP A 388 -58.84 -12.46 5.81
CA ASP A 388 -58.94 -13.77 6.44
C ASP A 388 -59.53 -14.77 5.43
N LEU A 389 -58.95 -15.95 5.29
CA LEU A 389 -59.60 -17.12 4.69
C LEU A 389 -58.88 -18.41 5.15
N THR A 390 -59.36 -18.92 6.28
CA THR A 390 -59.29 -20.33 6.68
C THR A 390 -59.67 -21.29 5.54
N ARG A 391 -58.90 -22.36 5.34
CA ARG A 391 -59.47 -23.72 5.14
C ARG A 391 -58.47 -24.85 5.45
N ARG A 392 -59.01 -25.78 6.23
CA ARG A 392 -58.47 -27.04 6.76
C ARG A 392 -58.19 -28.10 5.69
N GLY A 393 -57.25 -28.98 6.03
CA GLY A 393 -57.11 -30.38 5.55
C GLY A 393 -55.66 -30.80 5.81
N GLY A 394 -55.30 -31.61 6.82
CA GLY A 394 -55.76 -32.98 7.03
C GLY A 394 -55.31 -33.81 5.81
N VAL A 395 -54.38 -34.76 5.89
CA VAL A 395 -54.43 -35.97 6.71
C VAL A 395 -53.07 -36.70 6.67
N ILE A 396 -52.80 -37.36 7.79
CA ILE A 396 -51.78 -38.34 8.16
C ILE A 396 -51.73 -39.55 7.20
N VAL A 397 -50.52 -40.07 6.89
CA VAL A 397 -50.27 -41.52 6.88
C VAL A 397 -48.85 -41.81 7.42
N GLU A 398 -48.82 -42.52 8.54
CA GLU A 398 -47.66 -43.23 9.10
C GLU A 398 -47.33 -44.50 8.30
N SER A 399 -46.07 -44.92 8.30
CA SER A 399 -45.62 -46.23 8.84
C SER A 399 -44.11 -46.38 8.60
N LYS A 400 -43.27 -46.38 9.66
CA LYS A 400 -42.78 -47.59 10.39
C LYS A 400 -42.16 -48.63 9.44
N SER A 401 -40.87 -48.91 9.47
CA SER A 401 -40.10 -49.64 10.51
C SER A 401 -38.81 -50.12 9.78
N GLY A 402 -37.66 -50.40 10.35
CA GLY A 402 -37.16 -50.48 11.72
C GLY A 402 -35.81 -51.23 11.70
N VAL A 403 -34.96 -50.90 12.68
CA VAL A 403 -34.07 -51.82 13.44
C VAL A 403 -32.82 -52.42 12.74
N THR A 404 -31.66 -51.81 13.07
CA THR A 404 -30.37 -52.32 13.63
C THR A 404 -30.04 -53.83 13.65
N PRO A 405 -28.76 -54.32 13.81
CA PRO A 405 -27.57 -53.69 14.44
C PRO A 405 -26.16 -53.94 13.82
N LEU A 406 -25.17 -53.18 14.31
CA LEU A 406 -23.69 -53.33 14.26
C LEU A 406 -23.21 -54.71 14.83
N PRO A 407 -21.98 -55.24 14.58
CA PRO A 407 -20.71 -54.57 14.98
C PRO A 407 -19.33 -55.00 14.37
N HIS A 408 -18.29 -54.23 14.75
CA HIS A 408 -16.83 -54.52 14.92
C HIS A 408 -15.84 -54.76 13.75
N LEU A 409 -14.88 -53.79 13.65
CA LEU A 409 -13.41 -53.80 13.36
C LEU A 409 -12.68 -55.17 13.32
N PRO A 410 -11.51 -55.34 12.61
CA PRO A 410 -10.31 -54.46 12.69
C PRO A 410 -9.42 -54.34 11.40
N ALA A 411 -8.33 -53.57 11.52
CA ALA A 411 -7.24 -53.35 10.53
C ALA A 411 -6.07 -54.38 10.66
N PRO A 412 -4.86 -54.12 10.09
CA PRO A 412 -4.35 -54.32 8.72
C PRO A 412 -3.30 -55.47 8.66
N PRO A 413 -2.53 -55.72 7.55
CA PRO A 413 -1.05 -55.52 7.61
C PRO A 413 -0.23 -55.36 6.26
N THR A 414 0.95 -54.68 6.34
CA THR A 414 2.35 -54.97 5.82
C THR A 414 2.65 -55.38 4.34
N LEU A 415 3.82 -55.29 3.66
CA LEU A 415 5.24 -54.84 3.86
C LEU A 415 6.00 -54.82 2.47
N GLN A 416 6.98 -53.90 2.30
CA GLN A 416 8.40 -53.96 1.76
C GLN A 416 8.93 -54.71 0.47
N LEU A 417 9.70 -53.92 -0.35
CA LEU A 417 11.14 -53.95 -0.82
C LEU A 417 11.78 -54.83 -1.97
N HIS A 418 12.72 -54.16 -2.69
CA HIS A 418 13.99 -54.55 -3.41
C HIS A 418 13.94 -55.23 -4.81
N ALA A 419 14.88 -55.10 -5.79
CA ALA A 419 16.27 -54.58 -5.91
C ALA A 419 16.84 -54.49 -7.38
N VAL A 420 17.84 -53.59 -7.60
CA VAL A 420 19.15 -53.68 -8.36
C VAL A 420 19.28 -53.64 -9.93
N THR A 421 20.30 -52.87 -10.36
CA THR A 421 20.94 -52.46 -11.66
C THR A 421 21.79 -53.55 -12.38
N PRO A 422 22.76 -53.32 -13.36
CA PRO A 422 23.22 -52.14 -14.16
C PRO A 422 23.61 -52.39 -15.67
N ASN A 423 23.93 -51.31 -16.42
CA ASN A 423 25.14 -51.09 -17.29
C ASN A 423 24.95 -50.33 -18.63
N GLN A 424 25.90 -49.41 -18.86
CA GLN A 424 26.25 -48.54 -20.02
C GLN A 424 26.98 -49.31 -21.18
N PRO A 425 27.52 -48.71 -22.29
CA PRO A 425 27.58 -47.29 -22.78
C PRO A 425 27.47 -47.05 -24.34
N THR A 426 27.63 -45.76 -24.73
CA THR A 426 28.39 -45.18 -25.89
C THR A 426 27.81 -44.89 -27.29
N ASN A 427 27.92 -43.58 -27.65
CA ASN A 427 28.57 -42.94 -28.82
C ASN A 427 27.85 -42.59 -30.17
N VAL A 428 27.69 -41.27 -30.34
CA VAL A 428 28.07 -40.32 -31.43
C VAL A 428 27.70 -40.56 -32.91
N SER A 429 27.24 -39.45 -33.52
CA SER A 429 27.67 -38.79 -34.78
C SER A 429 26.82 -38.80 -36.08
N HIS A 430 26.48 -37.56 -36.47
CA HIS A 430 26.50 -36.92 -37.81
C HIS A 430 25.50 -37.30 -38.94
N LEU A 431 24.57 -36.35 -39.14
CA LEU A 431 24.14 -35.65 -40.37
C LEU A 431 24.59 -36.19 -41.75
N HIS A 432 23.66 -36.31 -42.70
CA HIS A 432 23.74 -35.72 -44.06
C HIS A 432 22.37 -35.71 -44.79
N ILE A 433 22.25 -34.71 -45.68
CA ILE A 433 21.07 -34.19 -46.38
C ILE A 433 21.05 -34.68 -47.85
N LEU A 434 19.86 -34.70 -48.48
CA LEU A 434 19.48 -34.35 -49.89
C LEU A 434 18.54 -35.38 -50.53
N ILE A 435 17.23 -35.09 -50.72
CA ILE A 435 16.53 -34.32 -51.79
C ILE A 435 16.37 -35.10 -53.13
N ILE A 436 15.16 -34.93 -53.71
CA ILE A 436 14.69 -34.97 -55.13
C ILE A 436 13.59 -36.04 -55.31
N SER A 437 12.43 -35.84 -55.97
CA SER A 437 11.58 -34.71 -56.33
C SER A 437 10.29 -35.25 -57.00
N ARG A 438 9.18 -34.48 -56.92
CA ARG A 438 8.12 -34.26 -57.94
C ARG A 438 7.33 -35.45 -58.53
N GLN A 439 6.00 -35.44 -58.33
CA GLN A 439 5.00 -34.84 -59.25
C GLN A 439 3.58 -34.94 -58.65
N SER A 440 2.85 -33.82 -58.63
CA SER A 440 1.38 -33.66 -58.41
C SER A 440 0.64 -33.84 -59.76
N PRO A 441 -0.72 -34.03 -59.87
CA PRO A 441 -1.76 -33.34 -59.08
C PRO A 441 -3.10 -34.11 -58.82
N THR A 442 -4.09 -33.34 -58.33
CA THR A 442 -5.53 -33.61 -58.03
C THR A 442 -5.84 -34.30 -56.69
N VAL A 443 -6.18 -33.60 -55.59
CA VAL A 443 -7.23 -32.58 -55.28
C VAL A 443 -8.60 -33.22 -55.00
N VAL A 444 -8.90 -33.29 -53.70
CA VAL A 444 -10.20 -33.12 -53.03
C VAL A 444 -11.18 -34.29 -53.13
N GLU A 445 -11.10 -35.21 -52.15
CA GLU A 445 -12.14 -35.42 -51.13
C GLU A 445 -11.69 -36.47 -50.09
N LEU A 446 -12.05 -36.22 -48.82
CA LEU A 446 -12.17 -37.20 -47.73
C LEU A 446 -10.89 -37.80 -47.13
N ILE A 447 -10.15 -36.98 -46.37
CA ILE A 447 -9.67 -37.43 -45.06
C ILE A 447 -10.37 -36.59 -44.00
N LYS A 448 -11.61 -37.00 -43.68
CA LYS A 448 -12.21 -36.71 -42.39
C LYS A 448 -11.46 -37.57 -41.36
N HIS A 449 -10.35 -37.07 -40.82
CA HIS A 449 -9.94 -37.52 -39.50
C HIS A 449 -10.97 -36.95 -38.53
N LYS A 450 -12.04 -37.72 -38.28
CA LYS A 450 -12.79 -37.59 -37.04
C LYS A 450 -11.81 -37.95 -35.93
N THR A 451 -11.16 -36.96 -35.35
CA THR A 451 -10.71 -37.05 -33.97
C THR A 451 -11.92 -37.53 -33.17
N PRO A 452 -11.83 -38.63 -32.40
CA PRO A 452 -12.92 -38.99 -31.51
C PRO A 452 -13.25 -37.77 -30.64
N PRO A 453 -14.53 -37.51 -30.31
CA PRO A 453 -14.87 -36.41 -29.43
C PRO A 453 -14.01 -36.54 -28.16
N PRO A 454 -13.37 -35.45 -27.69
CA PRO A 454 -12.61 -35.50 -26.46
C PRO A 454 -13.52 -36.10 -25.40
N THR A 455 -13.05 -37.19 -24.77
CA THR A 455 -13.82 -37.78 -23.67
C THR A 455 -13.77 -36.75 -22.56
N ILE A 456 -14.86 -35.98 -22.39
CA ILE A 456 -15.00 -35.00 -21.32
C ILE A 456 -14.61 -35.71 -20.03
N MET A 457 -13.50 -35.31 -19.43
CA MET A 457 -13.02 -36.00 -18.25
C MET A 457 -14.06 -35.76 -17.14
N ALA A 458 -14.66 -36.84 -16.66
CA ALA A 458 -15.60 -36.76 -15.54
C ALA A 458 -14.89 -36.18 -14.31
N ASP A 459 -15.08 -34.88 -14.13
CA ASP A 459 -15.04 -34.11 -12.89
C ASP A 459 -13.79 -34.27 -12.00
N VAL A 460 -12.60 -34.48 -12.57
CA VAL A 460 -11.35 -34.55 -11.78
C VAL A 460 -11.05 -33.21 -11.10
N ARG A 461 -11.46 -32.09 -11.72
CA ARG A 461 -11.32 -30.72 -11.20
C ARG A 461 -12.15 -30.45 -9.93
N SER A 462 -13.15 -31.27 -9.62
CA SER A 462 -13.89 -31.17 -8.34
C SER A 462 -13.15 -31.79 -7.15
N LYS A 463 -12.08 -32.55 -7.41
CA LYS A 463 -11.37 -33.31 -6.37
C LYS A 463 -10.20 -32.49 -5.83
N PHE A 464 -10.51 -31.60 -4.89
CA PHE A 464 -9.50 -30.91 -4.09
C PHE A 464 -9.77 -31.11 -2.59
N THR A 465 -8.70 -31.06 -1.80
CA THR A 465 -8.79 -31.37 -0.38
C THR A 465 -9.40 -30.20 0.38
N VAL A 466 -10.55 -30.44 1.02
CA VAL A 466 -11.18 -29.52 1.97
C VAL A 466 -11.44 -30.23 3.29
N LYS A 467 -11.37 -29.48 4.39
CA LYS A 467 -11.71 -29.95 5.73
C LYS A 467 -12.54 -28.87 6.45
N PRO A 468 -13.76 -28.58 5.96
CA PRO A 468 -14.47 -27.36 6.33
C PRO A 468 -15.20 -27.44 7.68
N LEU A 469 -15.38 -28.66 8.21
CA LEU A 469 -15.98 -28.91 9.52
C LEU A 469 -14.93 -28.77 10.63
N ALA A 470 -15.16 -27.84 11.55
CA ALA A 470 -14.31 -27.66 12.71
C ALA A 470 -14.34 -28.87 13.65
N ASN A 471 -13.30 -29.03 14.46
CA ASN A 471 -13.31 -30.01 15.53
C ASN A 471 -14.44 -29.66 16.53
N ALA A 472 -15.31 -30.62 16.84
CA ALA A 472 -16.47 -30.38 17.70
C ALA A 472 -16.09 -29.84 19.09
N ASN A 473 -14.92 -30.22 19.63
CA ASN A 473 -14.44 -29.75 20.91
C ASN A 473 -13.95 -28.28 20.89
N ALA A 474 -13.77 -27.69 19.71
CA ALA A 474 -13.42 -26.27 19.55
C ALA A 474 -14.66 -25.35 19.44
N ILE A 475 -15.86 -25.93 19.40
CA ILE A 475 -17.12 -25.20 19.17
C ILE A 475 -17.80 -24.89 20.50
N VAL A 476 -18.22 -23.64 20.67
CA VAL A 476 -19.01 -23.14 21.81
C VAL A 476 -20.31 -22.53 21.29
N GLY A 477 -21.45 -23.03 21.76
CA GLY A 477 -22.77 -22.67 21.23
C GLY A 477 -23.19 -23.59 20.08
N GLY A 478 -24.01 -23.09 19.15
CA GLY A 478 -24.60 -23.88 18.06
C GLY A 478 -25.76 -24.79 18.49
N GLY A 479 -26.36 -25.49 17.52
CA GLY A 479 -27.52 -26.36 17.73
C GLY A 479 -28.81 -25.59 17.97
N SER A 480 -29.21 -25.44 19.24
CA SER A 480 -30.40 -24.67 19.65
C SER A 480 -30.14 -23.16 19.81
N HIS A 481 -28.88 -22.72 19.74
CA HIS A 481 -28.49 -21.32 19.86
C HIS A 481 -28.45 -20.62 18.51
N LYS A 482 -28.72 -19.31 18.51
CA LYS A 482 -28.55 -18.43 17.34
C LYS A 482 -27.11 -18.00 17.09
N TYR A 483 -26.20 -18.28 18.02
CA TYR A 483 -24.78 -17.97 17.88
C TYR A 483 -23.93 -19.24 17.89
N ARG A 484 -22.76 -19.16 17.25
CA ARG A 484 -21.72 -20.19 17.32
C ARG A 484 -20.35 -19.52 17.34
N PHE A 485 -19.52 -19.91 18.29
CA PHE A 485 -18.10 -19.55 18.34
C PHE A 485 -17.27 -20.79 18.06
N THR A 486 -16.22 -20.66 17.25
CA THR A 486 -15.24 -21.72 17.03
C THR A 486 -13.85 -21.18 17.31
N VAL A 487 -13.18 -21.75 18.32
CA VAL A 487 -11.80 -21.38 18.68
C VAL A 487 -10.85 -22.20 17.81
N LEU A 488 -10.43 -21.63 16.69
CA LEU A 488 -9.65 -22.33 15.65
C LEU A 488 -8.17 -22.46 16.03
N THR A 489 -7.63 -21.45 16.70
CA THR A 489 -6.31 -21.45 17.34
C THR A 489 -6.40 -20.60 18.61
N GLU A 490 -5.33 -20.51 19.40
CA GLU A 490 -5.28 -19.62 20.57
C GLU A 490 -5.58 -18.15 20.23
N GLY A 491 -5.28 -17.71 19.00
CA GLY A 491 -5.46 -16.33 18.52
C GLY A 491 -6.45 -16.16 17.37
N LEU A 492 -7.13 -17.23 16.91
CA LEU A 492 -8.08 -17.16 15.79
C LEU A 492 -9.45 -17.66 16.25
N LEU A 493 -10.44 -16.78 16.20
CA LEU A 493 -11.82 -17.05 16.57
C LEU A 493 -12.74 -16.86 15.36
N ARG A 494 -13.53 -17.87 15.02
CA ARG A 494 -14.71 -17.69 14.16
C ARG A 494 -15.92 -17.36 15.04
N TYR A 495 -16.67 -16.34 14.68
CA TYR A 495 -17.91 -15.94 15.35
C TYR A 495 -19.04 -15.87 14.33
N GLU A 496 -20.15 -16.55 14.64
CA GLU A 496 -21.27 -16.70 13.73
C GLU A 496 -22.58 -16.38 14.44
N TRP A 497 -23.49 -15.77 13.68
CA TRP A 497 -24.87 -15.54 14.09
C TRP A 497 -25.81 -16.01 12.99
N SER A 498 -26.90 -16.67 13.37
CA SER A 498 -27.96 -17.10 12.47
C SER A 498 -29.33 -16.98 13.13
N PHE A 499 -30.29 -16.36 12.45
CA PHE A 499 -31.64 -16.16 13.01
C PHE A 499 -32.43 -17.46 13.16
N ASP A 500 -32.17 -18.46 12.31
CA ASP A 500 -32.84 -19.77 12.32
C ASP A 500 -31.99 -20.87 12.97
N GLY A 501 -30.81 -20.52 13.50
CA GLY A 501 -29.88 -21.45 14.15
C GLY A 501 -29.13 -22.38 13.18
N LYS A 502 -29.23 -22.14 11.86
CA LYS A 502 -28.47 -22.89 10.85
C LYS A 502 -27.22 -22.11 10.44
N PHE A 503 -26.08 -22.76 10.47
CA PHE A 503 -24.79 -22.15 10.18
C PHE A 503 -24.19 -22.71 8.87
N GLU A 504 -23.29 -21.95 8.25
CA GLU A 504 -22.61 -22.38 7.02
C GLU A 504 -21.37 -23.22 7.36
N ASP A 505 -21.45 -24.50 7.05
CA ASP A 505 -20.42 -25.49 7.34
C ASP A 505 -19.68 -25.98 6.09
N ARG A 506 -20.09 -25.55 4.90
CA ARG A 506 -19.35 -25.80 3.66
C ARG A 506 -18.04 -25.00 3.64
N ALA A 507 -17.12 -25.43 2.78
CA ALA A 507 -15.90 -24.68 2.52
C ALA A 507 -16.27 -23.36 1.81
N SER A 508 -15.80 -22.23 2.31
CA SER A 508 -15.85 -20.97 1.56
C SER A 508 -14.57 -20.82 0.74
N VAL A 509 -14.57 -19.92 -0.25
CA VAL A 509 -13.33 -19.60 -0.99
C VAL A 509 -12.24 -19.03 -0.09
N PHE A 510 -12.62 -18.40 1.03
CA PHE A 510 -11.70 -17.98 2.07
C PHE A 510 -11.23 -19.15 2.94
N ALA A 511 -12.16 -19.88 3.56
CA ALA A 511 -11.88 -20.88 4.59
C ALA A 511 -12.23 -22.31 4.10
N ILE A 512 -11.20 -23.02 3.63
CA ILE A 512 -11.32 -24.41 3.14
C ILE A 512 -10.98 -25.45 4.22
N ASN A 513 -10.28 -25.06 5.28
CA ASN A 513 -9.86 -25.94 6.37
C ASN A 513 -10.16 -25.32 7.74
N ARG A 514 -11.21 -25.80 8.42
CA ARG A 514 -11.51 -25.43 9.82
C ARG A 514 -11.19 -26.57 10.79
N HIS A 515 -10.79 -27.73 10.30
CA HIS A 515 -10.43 -28.89 11.11
C HIS A 515 -8.99 -28.77 11.64
N LEU A 516 -8.79 -27.82 12.56
CA LEU A 516 -7.50 -27.58 13.20
C LEU A 516 -7.39 -28.30 14.55
N PRO A 517 -6.17 -28.52 15.07
CA PRO A 517 -5.99 -28.97 16.46
C PRO A 517 -6.72 -28.04 17.42
N VAL A 518 -7.38 -28.62 18.43
CA VAL A 518 -8.13 -27.86 19.43
C VAL A 518 -7.13 -27.15 20.34
N PRO A 519 -7.14 -25.80 20.43
CA PRO A 519 -6.26 -25.08 21.34
C PRO A 519 -6.74 -25.22 22.79
N ASP A 520 -5.88 -24.89 23.75
CA ASP A 520 -6.30 -24.81 25.14
C ASP A 520 -7.15 -23.55 25.38
N PHE A 521 -8.40 -23.74 25.80
CA PHE A 521 -9.28 -22.66 26.19
C PHE A 521 -10.26 -23.10 27.28
N ARG A 522 -10.78 -22.12 28.02
CA ARG A 522 -11.83 -22.33 29.03
C ARG A 522 -13.08 -21.55 28.66
N VAL A 523 -14.22 -22.14 28.97
CA VAL A 523 -15.55 -21.54 28.81
C VAL A 523 -16.15 -21.30 30.19
N ILE A 524 -16.59 -20.09 30.44
CA ILE A 524 -17.28 -19.72 31.68
C ILE A 524 -18.65 -19.16 31.29
N ASN A 525 -19.70 -19.63 31.95
CA ASN A 525 -21.03 -19.06 31.81
C ASN A 525 -21.53 -18.65 33.19
N LYS A 526 -21.66 -17.34 33.42
CA LYS A 526 -22.09 -16.79 34.71
C LYS A 526 -23.01 -15.61 34.49
N ASN A 527 -24.17 -15.61 35.16
CA ASN A 527 -25.15 -14.53 35.11
C ASN A 527 -25.61 -14.16 33.68
N GLY A 528 -25.68 -15.15 32.77
CA GLY A 528 -26.06 -14.92 31.37
C GLY A 528 -24.95 -14.34 30.49
N ILE A 529 -23.73 -14.17 31.01
CA ILE A 529 -22.56 -13.77 30.25
C ILE A 529 -21.72 -15.01 29.93
N LEU A 530 -21.45 -15.20 28.63
CA LEU A 530 -20.51 -16.19 28.11
C LEU A 530 -19.11 -15.59 28.02
N GLU A 531 -18.13 -16.27 28.58
CA GLU A 531 -16.72 -15.93 28.43
C GLU A 531 -15.95 -17.08 27.79
N ILE A 532 -15.10 -16.77 26.82
CA ILE A 532 -14.15 -17.71 26.21
C ILE A 532 -12.74 -17.15 26.39
N ILE A 533 -11.84 -17.92 26.99
CA ILE A 533 -10.52 -17.43 27.40
C ILE A 533 -9.46 -18.39 26.89
N THR A 534 -8.54 -17.86 26.07
CA THR A 534 -7.35 -18.53 25.53
C THR A 534 -6.08 -17.91 26.11
N GLU A 535 -4.90 -18.32 25.66
CA GLU A 535 -3.65 -17.60 25.96
C GLU A 535 -3.65 -16.17 25.39
N LYS A 536 -4.20 -15.95 24.19
CA LYS A 536 -4.10 -14.68 23.46
C LYS A 536 -5.28 -13.73 23.65
N PHE A 537 -6.47 -14.22 24.02
CA PHE A 537 -7.65 -13.34 24.16
C PHE A 537 -8.64 -13.77 25.26
N HIS A 538 -9.52 -12.83 25.60
CA HIS A 538 -10.67 -13.01 26.48
C HIS A 538 -11.91 -12.42 25.81
N LEU A 539 -12.79 -13.29 25.33
CA LEU A 539 -14.10 -12.93 24.80
C LEU A 539 -15.13 -12.82 25.92
N THR A 540 -15.97 -11.80 25.84
CA THR A 540 -17.17 -11.62 26.67
C THR A 540 -18.37 -11.38 25.76
N TYR A 541 -19.44 -12.14 26.01
CA TYR A 541 -20.65 -12.11 25.19
C TYR A 541 -21.93 -12.22 26.04
N ASP A 542 -22.95 -11.41 25.73
CA ASP A 542 -24.19 -11.30 26.51
C ASP A 542 -25.33 -12.23 26.10
N GLY A 543 -25.13 -13.07 25.07
CA GLY A 543 -26.14 -14.02 24.59
C GLY A 543 -27.15 -13.45 23.58
N GLU A 544 -27.05 -12.17 23.22
CA GLU A 544 -27.97 -11.48 22.31
C GLU A 544 -27.38 -11.25 20.91
N TYR A 545 -28.16 -10.71 19.97
CA TYR A 545 -27.62 -10.35 18.64
C TYR A 545 -26.34 -9.52 18.74
N PHE A 546 -25.34 -9.83 17.93
CA PHE A 546 -24.03 -9.18 17.96
C PHE A 546 -24.14 -7.66 17.81
N ARG A 547 -23.59 -6.96 18.80
CA ARG A 547 -23.56 -5.48 18.88
C ARG A 547 -22.31 -5.06 19.65
N PRO A 548 -21.81 -3.84 19.45
CA PRO A 548 -20.58 -3.39 20.13
C PRO A 548 -20.62 -3.50 21.67
N SER A 549 -21.79 -3.35 22.28
CA SER A 549 -21.98 -3.47 23.74
C SER A 549 -22.12 -4.91 24.24
N GLY A 550 -22.42 -5.85 23.36
CA GLY A 550 -22.81 -7.22 23.70
C GLY A 550 -21.76 -8.27 23.36
N LEU A 551 -20.90 -8.02 22.36
CA LEU A 551 -19.77 -8.88 22.01
C LEU A 551 -18.46 -8.08 22.00
N SER A 552 -17.53 -8.47 22.87
CA SER A 552 -16.20 -7.88 22.94
C SER A 552 -15.12 -8.92 23.18
N VAL A 553 -13.92 -8.66 22.67
CA VAL A 553 -12.75 -9.52 22.82
C VAL A 553 -11.57 -8.67 23.25
N GLY A 554 -11.14 -8.84 24.50
CA GLY A 554 -9.90 -8.26 25.01
C GLY A 554 -8.70 -9.08 24.57
N ILE A 555 -7.79 -8.47 23.82
CA ILE A 555 -6.52 -9.09 23.43
C ILE A 555 -5.57 -9.02 24.62
N LYS A 556 -4.97 -10.16 24.98
CA LYS A 556 -4.04 -10.25 26.11
C LYS A 556 -2.68 -9.71 25.70
N GLY A 557 -2.28 -8.62 26.34
CA GLY A 557 -1.04 -7.90 26.07
C GLY A 557 -1.27 -6.39 26.13
N ASN A 558 -0.18 -5.62 26.06
CA ASN A 558 -0.23 -4.17 26.13
C ASN A 558 0.16 -3.54 24.78
N PHE A 559 -0.72 -3.67 23.78
CA PHE A 559 -0.45 -3.17 22.42
C PHE A 559 -0.98 -1.74 22.19
N SER A 560 -1.79 -1.20 23.11
CA SER A 560 -2.31 0.16 23.01
C SER A 560 -2.54 0.82 24.37
N CYS A 561 -2.42 2.15 24.41
CA CYS A 561 -2.58 2.95 25.63
C CYS A 561 -4.01 3.02 26.20
N HIS A 562 -5.02 2.53 25.46
CA HIS A 562 -6.43 2.54 25.85
C HIS A 562 -7.04 1.14 25.94
N SER A 563 -6.20 0.10 26.10
CA SER A 563 -6.53 -1.34 26.04
C SER A 563 -6.92 -1.84 24.64
N SER A 564 -6.35 -2.99 24.24
CA SER A 564 -6.65 -3.65 22.98
C SER A 564 -7.91 -4.50 23.11
N VAL A 565 -9.08 -3.86 23.00
CA VAL A 565 -10.38 -4.54 23.06
C VAL A 565 -11.11 -4.33 21.74
N TRP A 566 -11.29 -5.40 20.98
CA TRP A 566 -12.19 -5.42 19.85
C TRP A 566 -13.63 -5.51 20.33
N ARG A 567 -14.53 -4.67 19.79
CA ARG A 567 -15.97 -4.87 19.86
C ARG A 567 -16.49 -5.21 18.49
N TYR A 568 -17.60 -5.95 18.45
CA TYR A 568 -18.25 -6.26 17.20
C TYR A 568 -18.52 -4.99 16.38
N ASP A 569 -18.14 -5.00 15.10
CA ASP A 569 -18.21 -3.88 14.15
C ASP A 569 -17.24 -2.70 14.40
N ASP A 570 -16.28 -2.85 15.32
CA ASP A 570 -15.20 -1.87 15.49
C ASP A 570 -14.34 -1.78 14.23
N GLN A 571 -14.11 -0.55 13.77
CA GLN A 571 -13.13 -0.26 12.72
C GLN A 571 -11.71 -0.44 13.28
N CYS A 572 -10.90 -1.24 12.58
CA CYS A 572 -9.54 -1.55 12.98
C CYS A 572 -8.51 -0.64 12.26
N GLU A 573 -7.45 -0.24 12.97
CA GLU A 573 -6.24 0.36 12.36
C GLU A 573 -5.40 -0.73 11.67
N ASN A 574 -5.94 -1.27 10.57
CA ASN A 574 -5.35 -2.34 9.78
C ASN A 574 -4.03 -1.88 9.11
N LEU A 575 -3.05 -2.76 8.98
CA LEU A 575 -1.78 -2.48 8.30
C LEU A 575 -1.83 -2.67 6.78
N GLY A 576 -3.04 -2.82 6.22
CA GLY A 576 -3.27 -3.10 4.81
C GLY A 576 -2.94 -4.55 4.43
N GLY A 577 -3.33 -4.92 3.22
CA GLY A 577 -3.04 -6.18 2.56
C GLY A 577 -2.64 -5.89 1.11
N THR A 578 -3.55 -6.11 0.17
CA THR A 578 -3.32 -5.81 -1.25
C THR A 578 -4.61 -5.34 -1.92
N ALA A 579 -4.53 -4.95 -3.18
CA ALA A 579 -5.69 -4.68 -4.04
C ALA A 579 -5.85 -5.77 -5.12
N ARG A 580 -7.03 -5.82 -5.75
CA ARG A 580 -7.33 -6.71 -6.89
C ARG A 580 -6.45 -6.41 -8.09
N THR A 581 -6.20 -5.13 -8.34
CA THR A 581 -5.49 -4.61 -9.51
C THR A 581 -4.96 -3.19 -9.26
N LEU A 582 -3.95 -2.81 -10.04
CA LEU A 582 -3.34 -1.50 -10.23
C LEU A 582 -3.59 -0.96 -11.65
N ASP A 583 -4.58 -1.49 -12.36
CA ASP A 583 -4.98 -0.97 -13.68
C ASP A 583 -5.24 0.53 -13.57
N GLU A 584 -4.64 1.29 -14.48
CA GLU A 584 -4.72 2.75 -14.55
C GLU A 584 -4.18 3.50 -13.31
N ALA A 585 -3.49 2.82 -12.39
CA ALA A 585 -2.91 3.48 -11.22
C ALA A 585 -1.66 4.29 -11.61
N ASP A 586 -1.65 5.57 -11.21
CA ASP A 586 -0.46 6.44 -11.15
C ASP A 586 -0.05 6.62 -9.68
N GLY A 587 0.72 5.67 -9.18
CA GLY A 587 1.13 5.63 -7.77
C GLY A 587 0.11 5.01 -6.82
N ARG A 588 0.11 5.50 -5.57
CA ARG A 588 -0.53 4.83 -4.43
C ARG A 588 -2.05 4.87 -4.50
N ILE A 589 -2.66 3.69 -4.37
CA ILE A 589 -4.11 3.50 -4.17
C ILE A 589 -4.44 2.99 -2.77
N GLU A 590 -5.71 2.89 -2.44
CA GLU A 590 -6.17 2.24 -1.20
C GLU A 590 -5.97 0.72 -1.29
N LEU A 591 -5.39 0.14 -0.22
CA LEU A 591 -5.19 -1.30 -0.10
C LEU A 591 -6.32 -1.92 0.69
N GLY A 592 -6.76 -3.12 0.29
CA GLY A 592 -7.69 -3.91 1.08
C GLY A 592 -7.11 -4.33 2.44
N PRO A 593 -7.92 -4.82 3.38
CA PRO A 593 -7.45 -5.20 4.71
C PRO A 593 -6.59 -6.47 4.69
N GLY A 594 -5.56 -6.51 5.55
CA GLY A 594 -4.80 -7.71 5.91
C GLY A 594 -5.28 -8.36 7.20
N VAL A 595 -4.58 -9.40 7.66
CA VAL A 595 -4.86 -10.12 8.93
C VAL A 595 -4.07 -9.60 10.14
N ILE A 596 -3.49 -8.40 10.05
CA ILE A 596 -2.69 -7.80 11.13
C ILE A 596 -2.99 -6.31 11.35
N SER A 597 -2.72 -5.81 12.57
CA SER A 597 -2.91 -4.41 12.95
C SER A 597 -2.00 -3.99 14.10
N LYS A 598 -1.76 -2.68 14.24
CA LYS A 598 -1.02 -2.11 15.40
C LYS A 598 -1.78 -2.24 16.72
N LYS A 599 -3.10 -2.46 16.68
CA LYS A 599 -3.92 -2.66 17.90
C LYS A 599 -3.89 -4.11 18.38
N GLY A 600 -3.33 -5.02 17.60
CA GLY A 600 -3.19 -6.42 17.93
C GLY A 600 -4.36 -7.31 17.52
N TYR A 601 -5.34 -6.77 16.79
CA TYR A 601 -6.46 -7.54 16.27
C TYR A 601 -6.95 -7.05 14.92
N THR A 602 -7.57 -7.92 14.13
CA THR A 602 -8.33 -7.52 12.93
C THR A 602 -9.38 -8.58 12.59
N THR A 603 -10.28 -8.27 11.67
CA THR A 603 -11.36 -9.16 11.26
C THR A 603 -11.39 -9.40 9.76
N ILE A 604 -11.78 -10.61 9.36
CA ILE A 604 -12.24 -10.92 8.01
C ILE A 604 -13.72 -11.24 8.08
N ASP A 605 -14.51 -10.53 7.28
CA ASP A 605 -15.93 -10.84 7.08
C ASP A 605 -16.07 -11.84 5.93
N ASP A 606 -16.34 -13.11 6.27
CA ASP A 606 -16.59 -14.17 5.29
C ASP A 606 -18.08 -14.26 4.93
N SER A 607 -18.93 -13.36 5.43
CA SER A 607 -20.38 -13.42 5.27
C SER A 607 -20.90 -13.49 3.82
N LYS A 608 -20.14 -12.93 2.88
CA LYS A 608 -20.55 -12.72 1.49
C LYS A 608 -19.80 -13.60 0.49
N SER A 609 -18.78 -14.33 0.93
CA SER A 609 -17.98 -15.14 0.01
C SER A 609 -18.79 -16.32 -0.52
N MET A 610 -18.53 -16.71 -1.75
CA MET A 610 -19.08 -17.95 -2.30
C MET A 610 -18.47 -19.20 -1.63
N VAL A 611 -19.16 -20.32 -1.80
CA VAL A 611 -18.82 -21.59 -1.17
C VAL A 611 -18.69 -22.70 -2.21
N PHE A 612 -18.07 -23.81 -1.80
CA PHE A 612 -18.02 -25.03 -2.59
C PHE A 612 -19.15 -25.97 -2.18
N GLY A 613 -19.86 -26.51 -3.16
CA GLY A 613 -20.85 -27.56 -2.99
C GLY A 613 -20.22 -28.88 -2.56
N THR A 614 -21.05 -29.85 -2.19
CA THR A 614 -20.61 -31.21 -1.83
C THR A 614 -19.98 -31.96 -3.01
N ASP A 615 -20.28 -31.51 -4.22
CA ASP A 615 -19.76 -31.98 -5.49
C ASP A 615 -18.49 -31.23 -5.94
N GLY A 616 -17.92 -30.39 -5.07
CA GLY A 616 -16.71 -29.61 -5.33
C GLY A 616 -16.89 -28.44 -6.30
N PHE A 617 -18.11 -28.18 -6.80
CA PHE A 617 -18.38 -27.05 -7.68
C PHE A 617 -18.72 -25.77 -6.90
N VAL A 618 -18.72 -24.62 -7.57
CA VAL A 618 -19.07 -23.35 -6.91
C VAL A 618 -20.57 -23.26 -6.66
N ALA A 619 -20.93 -22.72 -5.49
CA ALA A 619 -22.31 -22.57 -5.05
C ALA A 619 -22.50 -21.25 -4.31
N THR A 620 -23.72 -20.74 -4.34
CA THR A 620 -24.08 -19.56 -3.57
C THR A 620 -24.11 -19.89 -2.08
N ARG A 621 -23.71 -18.90 -1.29
CA ARG A 621 -23.89 -18.96 0.16
C ARG A 621 -25.35 -18.67 0.47
N HIS A 622 -26.06 -19.62 1.06
CA HIS A 622 -27.46 -19.43 1.45
C HIS A 622 -27.48 -18.75 2.82
N ARG A 623 -28.07 -17.54 2.89
CA ARG A 623 -28.06 -16.75 4.12
C ARG A 623 -29.27 -15.83 4.22
N ASN A 624 -29.80 -15.66 5.43
CA ASN A 624 -30.82 -14.67 5.73
C ASN A 624 -30.18 -13.28 5.92
N VAL A 625 -30.96 -12.23 5.68
CA VAL A 625 -30.50 -10.86 5.95
C VAL A 625 -30.15 -10.74 7.45
N GLY A 626 -28.90 -10.39 7.74
CA GLY A 626 -28.40 -10.16 9.10
C GLY A 626 -27.84 -11.38 9.82
N ASP A 627 -27.69 -12.56 9.20
CA ASP A 627 -26.79 -13.58 9.76
C ASP A 627 -25.35 -13.00 9.82
N VAL A 628 -24.34 -13.68 10.37
CA VAL A 628 -22.92 -13.24 10.44
C VAL A 628 -22.00 -14.45 10.34
N ASP A 629 -20.88 -14.33 9.63
CA ASP A 629 -19.80 -15.33 9.60
C ASP A 629 -18.45 -14.58 9.53
N GLY A 630 -17.90 -14.28 10.69
CA GLY A 630 -16.70 -13.46 10.83
C GLY A 630 -15.55 -14.22 11.50
N TYR A 631 -14.33 -13.79 11.19
CA TYR A 631 -13.10 -14.31 11.77
C TYR A 631 -12.36 -13.16 12.43
N LEU A 632 -11.97 -13.34 13.69
CA LEU A 632 -11.15 -12.41 14.45
C LEU A 632 -9.76 -12.99 14.62
N PHE A 633 -8.77 -12.27 14.12
CA PHE A 633 -7.34 -12.54 14.34
C PHE A 633 -6.90 -11.68 15.53
N ALA A 634 -6.51 -12.32 16.62
CA ALA A 634 -6.20 -11.75 17.93
C ALA A 634 -4.75 -12.08 18.33
N TYR A 635 -3.80 -11.73 17.47
CA TYR A 635 -2.40 -12.15 17.60
C TYR A 635 -1.48 -11.11 18.24
N GLY A 636 -1.98 -9.93 18.60
CA GLY A 636 -1.11 -8.86 19.07
C GLY A 636 -0.15 -8.44 17.96
N HIS A 637 1.11 -8.28 18.33
CA HIS A 637 2.23 -7.99 17.42
C HIS A 637 2.92 -9.26 16.85
N ASP A 638 2.36 -10.46 17.08
CA ASP A 638 2.80 -11.69 16.42
C ASP A 638 2.22 -11.78 14.99
N TYR A 639 2.72 -10.91 14.12
CA TYR A 639 2.23 -10.78 12.74
C TYR A 639 2.45 -12.04 11.90
N ALA A 640 3.59 -12.71 12.10
CA ALA A 640 3.87 -13.98 11.44
C ALA A 640 2.90 -15.08 11.90
N GLY A 641 2.58 -15.15 13.19
CA GLY A 641 1.57 -16.06 13.74
C GLY A 641 0.18 -15.86 13.14
N ALA A 642 -0.24 -14.60 12.95
CA ALA A 642 -1.52 -14.27 12.32
C ALA A 642 -1.61 -14.78 10.86
N VAL A 643 -0.57 -14.56 10.07
CA VAL A 643 -0.53 -15.01 8.67
C VAL A 643 -0.39 -16.54 8.57
N LYS A 644 0.34 -17.19 9.49
CA LYS A 644 0.35 -18.66 9.59
C LYS A 644 -1.03 -19.22 9.91
N ALA A 645 -1.82 -18.55 10.75
CA ALA A 645 -3.19 -18.94 11.03
C ALA A 645 -4.12 -18.78 9.82
N LEU A 646 -3.92 -17.71 9.03
CA LEU A 646 -4.57 -17.53 7.74
C LEU A 646 -4.23 -18.72 6.81
N TYR A 647 -2.97 -19.12 6.70
CA TYR A 647 -2.60 -20.27 5.87
C TYR A 647 -3.15 -21.61 6.39
N ALA A 648 -3.21 -21.81 7.71
CA ALA A 648 -3.85 -23.00 8.27
C ALA A 648 -5.34 -23.10 7.89
N LEU A 649 -6.03 -21.96 7.85
CA LEU A 649 -7.45 -21.84 7.50
C LEU A 649 -7.72 -21.93 5.98
N SER A 650 -6.87 -21.25 5.21
CA SER A 650 -7.06 -20.96 3.79
C SER A 650 -6.09 -21.73 2.88
N GLY A 651 -5.28 -22.65 3.40
CA GLY A 651 -4.21 -23.33 2.66
C GLY A 651 -2.93 -22.50 2.56
N ASN A 652 -1.77 -23.15 2.43
CA ASN A 652 -0.49 -22.48 2.22
C ASN A 652 -0.38 -21.91 0.79
N GLN A 653 0.61 -21.05 0.57
CA GLN A 653 1.07 -20.77 -0.78
C GLN A 653 1.65 -22.07 -1.39
N PRO A 654 1.31 -22.43 -2.63
CA PRO A 654 1.88 -23.61 -3.25
C PRO A 654 3.37 -23.39 -3.58
N LEU A 655 4.10 -24.48 -3.67
CA LEU A 655 5.48 -24.48 -4.14
C LEU A 655 5.49 -24.16 -5.64
N LEU A 656 6.10 -23.03 -6.02
CA LEU A 656 6.22 -22.68 -7.44
C LEU A 656 7.24 -23.59 -8.14
N PRO A 657 7.05 -23.89 -9.43
CA PRO A 657 8.11 -24.47 -10.24
C PRO A 657 9.30 -23.50 -10.31
N ARG A 658 10.54 -24.02 -10.30
CA ARG A 658 11.75 -23.19 -10.21
C ARG A 658 11.88 -22.18 -11.35
N TRP A 659 11.47 -22.55 -12.58
CA TRP A 659 11.50 -21.65 -13.74
C TRP A 659 10.65 -20.39 -13.53
N ALA A 660 9.61 -20.42 -12.68
CA ALA A 660 8.78 -19.25 -12.42
C ALA A 660 9.57 -18.12 -11.74
N LEU A 661 10.66 -18.45 -11.04
CA LEU A 661 11.48 -17.48 -10.32
C LEU A 661 12.52 -16.79 -11.21
N GLY A 662 12.73 -17.25 -12.45
CA GLY A 662 13.63 -16.60 -13.42
C GLY A 662 13.04 -15.34 -14.06
N ASN A 663 13.64 -14.86 -15.14
CA ASN A 663 13.13 -13.71 -15.90
C ASN A 663 12.02 -14.13 -16.88
N TRP A 664 10.98 -13.32 -16.99
CA TRP A 664 9.88 -13.52 -17.94
C TRP A 664 9.90 -12.43 -18.99
N TRP A 665 9.85 -12.82 -20.26
CA TRP A 665 9.65 -11.88 -21.37
C TRP A 665 8.17 -11.85 -21.72
N SER A 666 7.59 -10.66 -21.71
CA SER A 666 6.21 -10.40 -22.11
C SER A 666 6.13 -9.01 -22.73
N ARG A 667 5.19 -8.83 -23.66
CA ARG A 667 4.82 -7.52 -24.20
C ARG A 667 3.53 -7.68 -24.98
N TYR A 668 2.59 -6.76 -24.80
CA TYR A 668 1.46 -6.66 -25.71
C TYR A 668 1.98 -6.13 -27.05
N TYR A 669 2.22 -7.03 -28.01
CA TYR A 669 2.74 -6.70 -29.33
C TYR A 669 2.49 -7.84 -30.32
N ALA A 670 2.09 -7.49 -31.54
CA ALA A 670 1.79 -8.42 -32.63
C ALA A 670 3.04 -9.04 -33.26
N TYR A 671 3.77 -9.84 -32.47
CA TYR A 671 4.95 -10.56 -32.96
C TYR A 671 4.57 -11.63 -33.98
N SER A 672 5.29 -11.69 -35.09
CA SER A 672 5.38 -12.93 -35.87
C SER A 672 6.28 -13.96 -35.19
N ASP A 673 6.10 -15.25 -35.53
CA ASP A 673 6.94 -16.34 -35.07
C ASP A 673 8.45 -16.06 -35.28
N LYS A 674 8.81 -15.52 -36.44
CA LYS A 674 10.19 -15.14 -36.80
C LYS A 674 10.73 -14.01 -35.94
N GLU A 675 9.95 -12.96 -35.73
CA GLU A 675 10.38 -11.81 -34.92
C GLU A 675 10.57 -12.21 -33.46
N TYR A 676 9.64 -13.00 -32.91
CA TYR A 676 9.72 -13.45 -31.53
C TYR A 676 10.92 -14.39 -31.32
N LEU A 677 11.13 -15.35 -32.22
CA LEU A 677 12.28 -16.26 -32.13
C LEU A 677 13.62 -15.52 -32.32
N ALA A 678 13.70 -14.57 -33.25
CA ALA A 678 14.90 -13.75 -33.43
C ALA A 678 15.19 -12.88 -32.20
N LEU A 679 14.14 -12.40 -31.51
CA LEU A 679 14.28 -11.69 -30.25
C LEU A 679 14.84 -12.59 -29.14
N MET A 680 14.33 -13.82 -29.01
CA MET A 680 14.86 -14.79 -28.06
C MET A 680 16.32 -15.15 -28.37
N ASP A 681 16.66 -15.31 -29.65
CA ASP A 681 18.05 -15.54 -30.09
C ASP A 681 18.94 -14.34 -29.74
N ARG A 682 18.43 -13.12 -29.89
CA ARG A 682 19.19 -11.92 -29.50
C ARG A 682 19.45 -11.86 -28.00
N PHE A 683 18.49 -12.24 -27.16
CA PHE A 683 18.74 -12.34 -25.71
C PHE A 683 19.84 -13.36 -25.39
N GLU A 684 19.87 -14.50 -26.07
CA GLU A 684 20.93 -15.50 -25.91
C GLU A 684 22.31 -15.01 -26.40
N GLU A 685 22.35 -14.25 -27.50
CA GLU A 685 23.56 -13.57 -27.97
C GLU A 685 24.10 -12.57 -26.94
N GLU A 686 23.21 -11.76 -26.36
CA GLU A 686 23.49 -10.76 -25.32
C GLU A 686 23.71 -11.38 -23.94
N LYS A 687 23.62 -12.72 -23.82
CA LYS A 687 23.78 -13.48 -22.57
C LYS A 687 22.82 -13.00 -21.47
N ILE A 688 21.58 -12.73 -21.85
CA ILE A 688 20.48 -12.37 -20.94
C ILE A 688 19.55 -13.58 -20.84
N PRO A 689 19.49 -14.25 -19.68
CA PRO A 689 18.67 -15.44 -19.54
C PRO A 689 17.20 -15.11 -19.30
N PHE A 690 16.34 -15.97 -19.82
CA PHE A 690 14.90 -16.02 -19.52
C PHE A 690 14.46 -17.45 -19.20
N SER A 691 13.35 -17.57 -18.49
CA SER A 691 12.71 -18.86 -18.17
C SER A 691 11.30 -18.96 -18.74
N VAL A 692 10.65 -17.84 -19.04
CA VAL A 692 9.26 -17.80 -19.53
C VAL A 692 9.12 -16.84 -20.70
N ALA A 693 8.47 -17.32 -21.76
CA ALA A 693 7.99 -16.57 -22.90
C ALA A 693 6.47 -16.41 -22.80
N VAL A 694 6.00 -15.18 -22.66
CA VAL A 694 4.57 -14.85 -22.57
C VAL A 694 4.14 -14.18 -23.86
N LEU A 695 3.22 -14.83 -24.59
CA LEU A 695 2.56 -14.23 -25.75
C LEU A 695 1.24 -13.61 -25.33
N ASP A 696 1.07 -12.37 -25.73
CA ASP A 696 -0.16 -11.61 -25.52
C ASP A 696 -1.17 -11.84 -26.67
N MET A 697 -2.31 -11.13 -26.63
CA MET A 697 -3.48 -11.16 -27.53
C MET A 697 -3.27 -11.71 -28.95
N ASP A 698 -2.23 -11.24 -29.64
CA ASP A 698 -2.04 -11.47 -31.07
C ASP A 698 -1.64 -12.90 -31.46
N TRP A 699 -1.44 -13.80 -30.48
CA TRP A 699 -1.36 -15.23 -30.75
C TRP A 699 -2.65 -15.74 -31.41
N HIS A 700 -3.81 -15.16 -31.07
CA HIS A 700 -5.10 -15.41 -31.70
C HIS A 700 -5.55 -14.28 -32.65
N LEU A 701 -6.69 -14.46 -33.30
CA LEU A 701 -7.27 -13.47 -34.22
C LEU A 701 -7.75 -12.25 -33.43
N VAL A 702 -7.13 -11.08 -33.65
CA VAL A 702 -7.54 -9.79 -33.06
C VAL A 702 -8.14 -8.89 -34.15
N ASP A 703 -7.32 -8.41 -35.09
CA ASP A 703 -7.75 -7.50 -36.18
C ASP A 703 -8.13 -8.22 -37.48
N ASP A 704 -8.46 -9.53 -37.43
CA ASP A 704 -8.82 -10.27 -38.64
C ASP A 704 -10.21 -9.85 -39.17
N GLN A 705 -10.40 -9.90 -40.50
CA GLN A 705 -11.66 -9.55 -41.14
C GLN A 705 -12.85 -10.36 -40.59
N LYS A 706 -12.63 -11.61 -40.17
CA LYS A 706 -13.68 -12.43 -39.54
C LYS A 706 -14.13 -11.86 -38.20
N VAL A 707 -13.19 -11.38 -37.38
CA VAL A 707 -13.47 -10.75 -36.08
C VAL A 707 -14.23 -9.45 -36.29
N LEU A 708 -13.74 -8.59 -37.18
CA LEU A 708 -14.41 -7.32 -37.52
C LEU A 708 -15.84 -7.54 -38.04
N ALA A 709 -16.04 -8.54 -38.90
CA ALA A 709 -17.36 -8.90 -39.43
C ALA A 709 -18.32 -9.43 -38.35
N SER A 710 -17.82 -9.97 -37.24
CA SER A 710 -18.63 -10.42 -36.11
C SER A 710 -19.08 -9.30 -35.17
N GLY A 711 -18.48 -8.10 -35.29
CA GLY A 711 -18.74 -6.97 -34.40
C GLY A 711 -18.11 -7.12 -33.00
N LYS A 712 -17.18 -8.05 -32.82
CA LYS A 712 -16.39 -8.23 -31.58
C LYS A 712 -15.10 -7.40 -31.61
N THR A 713 -14.54 -7.16 -30.43
CA THR A 713 -13.33 -6.35 -30.24
C THR A 713 -12.04 -7.09 -30.58
N GLY A 714 -12.10 -8.42 -30.69
CA GLY A 714 -10.92 -9.27 -30.84
C GLY A 714 -10.18 -9.53 -29.54
N TRP A 715 -10.79 -9.26 -28.38
CA TRP A 715 -10.16 -9.53 -27.08
C TRP A 715 -10.17 -11.02 -26.72
N THR A 716 -11.24 -11.75 -27.06
CA THR A 716 -11.31 -13.20 -26.87
C THR A 716 -11.00 -13.91 -28.18
N GLY A 717 -10.18 -14.96 -28.15
CA GLY A 717 -9.98 -15.85 -29.28
C GLY A 717 -9.29 -17.16 -28.91
N TYR A 718 -9.56 -18.21 -29.67
CA TYR A 718 -9.00 -19.55 -29.48
C TYR A 718 -8.42 -20.16 -30.77
N SER A 719 -8.31 -19.35 -31.81
CA SER A 719 -7.76 -19.73 -33.12
C SER A 719 -6.46 -18.99 -33.37
N TRP A 720 -5.40 -19.75 -33.61
CA TRP A 720 -4.09 -19.18 -33.95
C TRP A 720 -4.16 -18.21 -35.12
N ASN A 721 -3.55 -17.04 -34.95
CA ASN A 721 -3.35 -16.11 -36.04
C ASN A 721 -2.29 -16.64 -37.01
N LYS A 722 -2.71 -17.41 -38.03
CA LYS A 722 -1.83 -18.05 -39.01
C LYS A 722 -1.03 -17.07 -39.89
N LYS A 723 -1.33 -15.77 -39.85
CA LYS A 723 -0.49 -14.74 -40.51
C LYS A 723 0.78 -14.47 -39.71
N LEU A 724 0.68 -14.49 -38.38
CA LEU A 724 1.79 -14.27 -37.45
C LEU A 724 2.48 -15.60 -37.07
N PHE A 725 1.70 -16.66 -36.87
CA PHE A 725 2.14 -18.00 -36.48
C PHE A 725 1.67 -19.04 -37.50
N PRO A 726 2.30 -19.14 -38.68
CA PRO A 726 1.90 -20.12 -39.70
C PRO A 726 1.95 -21.57 -39.21
N ASP A 727 2.92 -21.89 -38.34
CA ASP A 727 3.15 -23.20 -37.74
C ASP A 727 3.38 -23.08 -36.22
N PRO A 728 2.29 -23.01 -35.41
CA PRO A 728 2.38 -22.78 -33.97
C PRO A 728 3.10 -23.89 -33.21
N GLU A 729 2.87 -25.17 -33.52
CA GLU A 729 3.55 -26.29 -32.85
C GLU A 729 5.06 -26.21 -33.02
N LYS A 730 5.52 -25.90 -34.24
CA LYS A 730 6.94 -25.68 -34.49
C LYS A 730 7.46 -24.46 -33.73
N PHE A 731 6.69 -23.37 -33.67
CA PHE A 731 7.06 -22.18 -32.90
C PHE A 731 7.22 -22.48 -31.40
N LEU A 732 6.23 -23.16 -30.79
CA LEU A 732 6.25 -23.58 -29.39
C LEU A 732 7.43 -24.54 -29.12
N SER A 733 7.64 -25.52 -29.98
CA SER A 733 8.79 -26.44 -29.87
C SER A 733 10.13 -25.70 -29.93
N ASN A 734 10.25 -24.65 -30.74
CA ASN A 734 11.46 -23.82 -30.79
C ASN A 734 11.71 -23.05 -29.49
N LEU A 735 10.66 -22.58 -28.81
CA LEU A 735 10.77 -21.95 -27.49
C LEU A 735 11.18 -22.97 -26.42
N HIS A 736 10.59 -24.16 -26.44
CA HIS A 736 10.96 -25.26 -25.52
C HIS A 736 12.40 -25.73 -25.72
N GLN A 737 12.89 -25.80 -26.97
CA GLN A 737 14.30 -26.11 -27.28
C GLN A 737 15.27 -25.07 -26.69
N ARG A 738 14.83 -23.82 -26.55
CA ARG A 738 15.56 -22.73 -25.85
C ARG A 738 15.37 -22.76 -24.33
N ARG A 739 14.74 -23.81 -23.79
CA ARG A 739 14.43 -24.01 -22.37
C ARG A 739 13.53 -22.92 -21.78
N LEU A 740 12.61 -22.40 -22.60
CA LEU A 740 11.60 -21.44 -22.17
C LEU A 740 10.26 -22.14 -21.96
N LYS A 741 9.52 -21.74 -20.93
CA LYS A 741 8.12 -22.09 -20.74
C LYS A 741 7.22 -21.11 -21.45
N VAL A 742 6.12 -21.59 -22.03
CA VAL A 742 5.23 -20.76 -22.84
C VAL A 742 3.93 -20.50 -22.10
N CYS A 743 3.59 -19.22 -22.00
CA CYS A 743 2.32 -18.73 -21.48
C CYS A 743 1.57 -17.98 -22.58
N LEU A 744 0.27 -18.23 -22.71
CA LEU A 744 -0.62 -17.44 -23.56
C LEU A 744 -1.56 -16.59 -22.70
N ASN A 745 -1.81 -15.36 -23.14
CA ASN A 745 -2.88 -14.52 -22.59
C ASN A 745 -4.26 -15.04 -23.02
N ASP A 746 -5.19 -15.15 -22.07
CA ASP A 746 -6.58 -15.55 -22.26
C ASP A 746 -7.53 -14.54 -21.61
N HIS A 747 -8.35 -13.90 -22.46
CA HIS A 747 -9.50 -13.12 -22.05
C HIS A 747 -10.77 -13.85 -22.50
N PRO A 748 -11.44 -14.64 -21.65
CA PRO A 748 -12.50 -15.55 -22.12
C PRO A 748 -13.89 -14.88 -22.28
N ALA A 749 -14.00 -13.57 -22.02
CA ALA A 749 -15.27 -12.89 -21.76
C ALA A 749 -16.29 -12.87 -22.92
N ASP A 750 -15.85 -12.80 -24.18
CA ASP A 750 -16.76 -12.79 -25.33
C ASP A 750 -17.29 -14.19 -25.71
N GLY A 751 -16.83 -15.24 -25.04
CA GLY A 751 -17.16 -16.63 -25.35
C GLY A 751 -16.56 -17.09 -26.67
N VAL A 752 -17.19 -18.08 -27.32
CA VAL A 752 -16.65 -18.71 -28.54
C VAL A 752 -17.46 -18.30 -29.75
N GLN A 753 -16.82 -17.62 -30.70
CA GLN A 753 -17.44 -17.11 -31.91
C GLN A 753 -17.46 -18.16 -33.02
N ASN A 754 -18.43 -18.06 -33.94
CA ASN A 754 -18.64 -19.03 -35.02
C ASN A 754 -17.48 -19.19 -36.02
N TYR A 755 -16.55 -18.24 -36.04
CA TYR A 755 -15.40 -18.22 -36.92
C TYR A 755 -14.17 -18.89 -36.32
N GLU A 756 -14.22 -19.24 -35.03
CA GLU A 756 -13.15 -19.93 -34.31
C GLU A 756 -13.03 -21.38 -34.81
N ASP A 757 -11.80 -21.86 -34.96
CA ASP A 757 -11.49 -23.22 -35.42
C ASP A 757 -12.12 -24.28 -34.49
N LEU A 758 -12.20 -23.99 -33.19
CA LEU A 758 -12.74 -24.88 -32.16
C LEU A 758 -14.24 -24.71 -31.91
N TYR A 759 -14.92 -23.75 -32.58
CA TYR A 759 -16.36 -23.51 -32.38
C TYR A 759 -17.24 -24.75 -32.65
N PRO A 760 -17.05 -25.53 -33.73
CA PRO A 760 -17.88 -26.71 -33.97
C PRO A 760 -17.73 -27.77 -32.87
N ALA A 761 -16.52 -27.96 -32.34
CA ALA A 761 -16.25 -28.90 -31.25
C ALA A 761 -16.86 -28.41 -29.92
N MET A 762 -16.76 -27.11 -29.63
CA MET A 762 -17.38 -26.50 -28.46
C MET A 762 -18.91 -26.59 -28.55
N ALA A 763 -19.49 -26.37 -29.73
CA ALA A 763 -20.92 -26.47 -29.95
C ALA A 763 -21.43 -27.92 -29.77
N GLU A 764 -20.70 -28.91 -30.29
CA GLU A 764 -21.00 -30.33 -30.08
C GLU A 764 -20.95 -30.70 -28.60
N ALA A 765 -19.90 -30.29 -27.88
CA ALA A 765 -19.74 -30.57 -26.44
C ALA A 765 -20.88 -29.98 -25.59
N LEU A 766 -21.46 -28.85 -26.01
CA LEU A 766 -22.55 -28.16 -25.31
C LEU A 766 -23.94 -28.44 -25.88
N SER A 767 -24.06 -29.30 -26.90
CA SER A 767 -25.32 -29.50 -27.63
C SER A 767 -25.93 -28.19 -28.17
N HIS A 768 -25.07 -27.24 -28.56
CA HIS A 768 -25.45 -25.95 -29.14
C HIS A 768 -25.65 -26.07 -30.65
N SER A 769 -26.72 -25.48 -31.19
CA SER A 769 -27.01 -25.53 -32.63
C SER A 769 -26.07 -24.63 -33.42
N THR A 770 -25.49 -25.14 -34.50
CA THR A 770 -24.62 -24.38 -35.40
C THR A 770 -25.34 -23.82 -36.63
N GLU A 771 -26.64 -24.09 -36.80
CA GLU A 771 -27.43 -23.75 -38.00
C GLU A 771 -27.44 -22.24 -38.29
N ASN A 772 -27.69 -21.42 -37.25
CA ASN A 772 -27.75 -19.96 -37.37
C ASN A 772 -26.38 -19.29 -37.16
N LYS A 773 -25.34 -20.09 -36.85
CA LYS A 773 -24.00 -19.61 -36.50
C LYS A 773 -23.98 -18.62 -35.31
N ASP A 774 -24.87 -18.82 -34.35
CA ASP A 774 -24.94 -18.02 -33.12
C ASP A 774 -23.72 -18.27 -32.21
N PRO A 775 -23.13 -17.24 -31.59
CA PRO A 775 -21.99 -17.43 -30.69
C PRO A 775 -22.37 -18.23 -29.44
N ILE A 776 -21.40 -18.92 -28.84
CA ILE A 776 -21.54 -19.55 -27.53
C ILE A 776 -21.08 -18.54 -26.48
N HIS A 777 -22.01 -18.07 -25.66
CA HIS A 777 -21.71 -17.10 -24.61
C HIS A 777 -20.87 -17.73 -23.49
N PHE A 778 -19.96 -16.93 -22.92
CA PHE A 778 -19.17 -17.33 -21.77
C PHE A 778 -20.05 -17.49 -20.52
N ASP A 779 -20.00 -18.66 -19.90
CA ASP A 779 -20.61 -18.91 -18.59
C ASP A 779 -19.81 -19.94 -17.78
N ILE A 780 -18.81 -19.45 -17.05
CA ILE A 780 -17.98 -20.29 -16.18
C ILE A 780 -18.74 -20.89 -14.98
N THR A 781 -20.00 -20.48 -14.77
CA THR A 781 -20.87 -21.04 -13.72
C THR A 781 -21.72 -22.22 -14.21
N ASP A 782 -21.71 -22.51 -15.52
CA ASP A 782 -22.25 -23.76 -16.07
C ASP A 782 -21.16 -24.83 -16.10
N ARG A 783 -21.43 -25.99 -15.47
CA ARG A 783 -20.45 -27.07 -15.38
C ARG A 783 -20.11 -27.71 -16.73
N ASN A 784 -21.08 -27.80 -17.64
CA ASN A 784 -20.82 -28.31 -18.99
C ASN A 784 -19.93 -27.33 -19.76
N PHE A 785 -20.21 -26.02 -19.62
CA PHE A 785 -19.35 -24.99 -20.18
C PHE A 785 -17.94 -25.04 -19.58
N LEU A 786 -17.78 -25.11 -18.25
CA LEU A 786 -16.46 -25.22 -17.59
C LEU A 786 -15.66 -26.40 -18.13
N ASN A 787 -16.29 -27.58 -18.24
CA ASN A 787 -15.60 -28.77 -18.73
C ASN A 787 -15.19 -28.61 -20.20
N ALA A 788 -16.09 -28.13 -21.05
CA ALA A 788 -15.77 -27.89 -22.46
C ALA A 788 -14.74 -26.76 -22.65
N PHE A 789 -14.77 -25.74 -21.79
CA PHE A 789 -13.81 -24.64 -21.77
C PHE A 789 -12.39 -25.16 -21.63
N PHE A 790 -12.13 -26.08 -20.68
CA PHE A 790 -10.81 -26.69 -20.56
C PHE A 790 -10.57 -27.79 -21.61
N ASP A 791 -11.47 -28.77 -21.72
CA ASP A 791 -11.24 -29.98 -22.53
C ASP A 791 -11.21 -29.70 -24.04
N VAL A 792 -11.93 -28.67 -24.50
CA VAL A 792 -12.02 -28.32 -25.93
C VAL A 792 -11.17 -27.10 -26.26
N LEU A 793 -11.15 -26.04 -25.44
CA LEU A 793 -10.45 -24.79 -25.80
C LEU A 793 -8.98 -24.77 -25.35
N HIS A 794 -8.67 -25.33 -24.17
CA HIS A 794 -7.33 -25.20 -23.58
C HIS A 794 -6.46 -26.43 -23.86
N ARG A 795 -6.98 -27.64 -23.60
CA ARG A 795 -6.22 -28.90 -23.73
C ARG A 795 -5.57 -29.08 -25.11
N PRO A 796 -6.26 -28.82 -26.25
CA PRO A 796 -5.60 -28.95 -27.54
C PRO A 796 -4.44 -27.97 -27.74
N LEU A 797 -4.46 -26.80 -27.10
CA LEU A 797 -3.38 -25.82 -27.17
C LEU A 797 -2.23 -26.20 -26.22
N GLU A 798 -2.54 -26.79 -25.07
CA GLU A 798 -1.54 -27.37 -24.16
C GLU A 798 -0.83 -28.57 -24.80
N ASP A 799 -1.56 -29.46 -25.48
CA ASP A 799 -1.02 -30.58 -26.24
C ASP A 799 -0.06 -30.13 -27.37
N GLN A 800 -0.25 -28.91 -27.90
CA GLN A 800 0.66 -28.29 -28.87
C GLN A 800 1.95 -27.74 -28.22
N GLY A 801 1.95 -27.48 -26.91
CA GLY A 801 3.11 -27.01 -26.16
C GLY A 801 2.90 -25.76 -25.30
N VAL A 802 1.66 -25.30 -25.06
CA VAL A 802 1.39 -24.25 -24.06
C VAL A 802 1.56 -24.84 -22.65
N ASP A 803 2.36 -24.19 -21.78
CA ASP A 803 2.66 -24.72 -20.44
C ASP A 803 1.68 -24.22 -19.36
N PHE A 804 1.18 -22.99 -19.48
CA PHE A 804 0.19 -22.40 -18.56
C PHE A 804 -0.46 -21.15 -19.14
N TRP A 805 -1.41 -20.56 -18.41
CA TRP A 805 -2.28 -19.49 -18.90
C TRP A 805 -2.19 -18.21 -18.07
N TRP A 806 -2.17 -17.08 -18.77
CA TRP A 806 -2.41 -15.76 -18.21
C TRP A 806 -3.90 -15.44 -18.34
N VAL A 807 -4.64 -15.62 -17.25
CA VAL A 807 -6.07 -15.32 -17.18
C VAL A 807 -6.25 -13.85 -16.84
N ASP A 808 -6.55 -13.03 -17.84
CA ASP A 808 -6.71 -11.59 -17.65
C ASP A 808 -8.19 -11.18 -17.62
N TRP A 809 -8.79 -11.29 -16.42
CA TRP A 809 -10.21 -10.99 -16.23
C TRP A 809 -10.43 -9.60 -15.62
N GLN A 810 -11.02 -8.71 -16.41
CA GLN A 810 -11.36 -7.33 -16.04
C GLN A 810 -12.88 -7.05 -16.04
N GLN A 811 -13.71 -8.05 -16.37
CA GLN A 811 -15.16 -7.88 -16.60
C GLN A 811 -16.00 -7.87 -15.32
N GLY A 812 -15.38 -7.59 -14.17
CA GLY A 812 -16.04 -7.45 -12.88
C GLY A 812 -16.35 -8.77 -12.18
N SER A 813 -17.17 -8.69 -11.12
CA SER A 813 -17.48 -9.81 -10.22
C SER A 813 -18.87 -10.42 -10.44
N HIS A 814 -19.51 -10.10 -11.56
CA HIS A 814 -20.87 -10.56 -11.86
C HIS A 814 -20.85 -11.78 -12.77
N SER A 815 -21.69 -12.76 -12.42
CA SER A 815 -21.95 -13.97 -13.21
C SER A 815 -23.44 -14.27 -13.24
N ARG A 816 -23.85 -15.30 -13.99
CA ARG A 816 -25.26 -15.72 -14.07
C ARG A 816 -25.82 -16.14 -12.71
N ILE A 817 -24.99 -16.73 -11.85
CA ILE A 817 -25.37 -17.16 -10.50
C ILE A 817 -25.03 -16.04 -9.49
N PRO A 818 -26.00 -15.42 -8.81
CA PRO A 818 -25.75 -14.30 -7.89
C PRO A 818 -24.73 -14.63 -6.80
N GLY A 819 -23.72 -13.79 -6.62
CA GLY A 819 -22.70 -13.93 -5.57
C GLY A 819 -21.49 -14.79 -5.96
N ILE A 820 -21.43 -15.32 -7.18
CA ILE A 820 -20.25 -16.02 -7.71
C ILE A 820 -19.38 -15.03 -8.51
N ASP A 821 -18.13 -14.82 -8.08
CA ASP A 821 -17.15 -13.98 -8.78
C ASP A 821 -16.40 -14.81 -9.83
N PRO A 822 -16.51 -14.50 -11.14
CA PRO A 822 -15.84 -15.24 -12.20
C PRO A 822 -14.33 -15.36 -12.04
N LEU A 823 -13.65 -14.33 -11.53
CA LEU A 823 -12.19 -14.37 -11.37
C LEU A 823 -11.77 -15.45 -10.39
N TRP A 824 -12.52 -15.64 -9.30
CA TRP A 824 -12.25 -16.74 -8.37
C TRP A 824 -12.45 -18.10 -9.01
N VAL A 825 -13.52 -18.26 -9.80
CA VAL A 825 -13.83 -19.52 -10.50
C VAL A 825 -12.70 -19.85 -11.47
N LEU A 826 -12.29 -18.87 -12.28
CA LEU A 826 -11.21 -18.99 -13.24
C LEU A 826 -9.89 -19.34 -12.54
N ASN A 827 -9.45 -18.56 -11.54
CA ASN A 827 -8.20 -18.83 -10.82
C ASN A 827 -8.18 -20.24 -10.20
N HIS A 828 -9.28 -20.64 -9.56
CA HIS A 828 -9.39 -21.94 -8.93
C HIS A 828 -9.29 -23.08 -9.96
N PHE A 829 -10.11 -23.03 -11.01
CA PHE A 829 -10.21 -24.15 -11.95
C PHE A 829 -9.07 -24.19 -12.97
N HIS A 830 -8.48 -23.06 -13.39
CA HIS A 830 -7.25 -23.09 -14.19
C HIS A 830 -6.10 -23.73 -13.41
N PHE A 831 -5.97 -23.41 -12.12
CA PHE A 831 -4.91 -24.00 -11.30
C PHE A 831 -5.09 -25.52 -11.14
N LEU A 832 -6.30 -25.98 -10.84
CA LEU A 832 -6.60 -27.41 -10.73
C LEU A 832 -6.48 -28.13 -12.07
N ASP A 833 -6.86 -27.47 -13.17
CA ASP A 833 -6.74 -28.03 -14.51
C ASP A 833 -5.27 -28.19 -14.93
N ASN A 834 -4.45 -27.17 -14.69
CA ASN A 834 -3.01 -27.22 -14.97
C ASN A 834 -2.32 -28.35 -14.17
N ALA A 835 -2.79 -28.63 -12.94
CA ALA A 835 -2.26 -29.70 -12.10
C ALA A 835 -2.46 -31.12 -12.68
N LEU A 836 -3.37 -31.31 -13.65
CA LEU A 836 -3.64 -32.63 -14.24
C LEU A 836 -2.50 -33.11 -15.16
N HIS A 837 -1.80 -32.18 -15.82
CA HIS A 837 -0.72 -32.50 -16.78
C HIS A 837 0.65 -32.01 -16.31
N HIS A 838 0.68 -31.04 -15.40
CA HIS A 838 1.91 -30.50 -14.86
C HIS A 838 2.12 -30.96 -13.44
N LYS A 839 3.35 -31.37 -13.11
CA LYS A 839 3.71 -31.75 -11.74
C LYS A 839 3.38 -30.61 -10.79
N ARG A 840 3.80 -29.38 -11.09
CA ARG A 840 3.53 -28.21 -10.24
C ARG A 840 2.65 -27.23 -10.99
N PRO A 841 1.37 -27.09 -10.61
CA PRO A 841 0.47 -26.16 -11.28
C PRO A 841 0.90 -24.72 -11.06
N LEU A 842 0.65 -23.88 -12.07
CA LEU A 842 0.78 -22.45 -11.99
C LEU A 842 -0.36 -21.80 -12.78
N THR A 843 -0.86 -20.68 -12.28
CA THR A 843 -1.77 -19.80 -13.02
C THR A 843 -1.14 -18.42 -13.05
N PHE A 844 -1.49 -17.54 -13.98
CA PHE A 844 -1.06 -16.15 -13.91
C PHE A 844 -2.30 -15.25 -14.01
N SER A 845 -2.70 -14.62 -12.89
CA SER A 845 -3.97 -13.88 -12.83
C SER A 845 -4.02 -12.88 -11.68
N ARG A 846 -5.14 -12.18 -11.50
CA ARG A 846 -5.34 -11.10 -10.53
C ARG A 846 -5.73 -11.63 -9.15
N TYR A 847 -5.55 -10.80 -8.12
CA TYR A 847 -5.95 -11.12 -6.75
C TYR A 847 -7.48 -11.12 -6.62
N ALA A 848 -8.07 -12.29 -6.35
CA ALA A 848 -9.52 -12.45 -6.26
C ALA A 848 -10.07 -12.14 -4.86
N GLY A 849 -9.23 -12.13 -3.82
CA GLY A 849 -9.62 -11.89 -2.44
C GLY A 849 -8.95 -12.84 -1.45
N PRO A 850 -9.25 -12.75 -0.14
CA PRO A 850 -8.63 -13.58 0.89
C PRO A 850 -8.76 -15.08 0.58
N GLY A 851 -7.62 -15.78 0.59
CA GLY A 851 -7.53 -17.19 0.22
C GLY A 851 -7.04 -17.44 -1.23
N SER A 852 -7.02 -16.43 -2.10
CA SER A 852 -6.63 -16.62 -3.50
C SER A 852 -5.13 -16.84 -3.66
N HIS A 853 -4.32 -16.64 -2.62
CA HIS A 853 -2.87 -16.94 -2.60
C HIS A 853 -2.54 -18.41 -2.84
N ARG A 854 -3.55 -19.29 -2.76
CA ARG A 854 -3.45 -20.69 -3.19
C ARG A 854 -3.24 -20.86 -4.69
N TYR A 855 -3.55 -19.84 -5.50
CA TYR A 855 -3.51 -19.88 -6.96
C TYR A 855 -2.57 -18.79 -7.51
N PRO A 856 -1.29 -18.76 -7.10
CA PRO A 856 -0.29 -17.86 -7.65
C PRO A 856 0.01 -18.24 -9.10
N VAL A 857 0.61 -17.35 -9.88
CA VAL A 857 1.17 -16.02 -9.62
C VAL A 857 0.15 -14.90 -9.81
N GLY A 858 0.23 -13.87 -8.96
CA GLY A 858 -0.53 -12.64 -9.07
C GLY A 858 0.00 -11.68 -10.15
N PHE A 859 -0.88 -11.09 -10.95
CA PHE A 859 -0.62 -9.99 -11.89
C PHE A 859 -1.17 -8.68 -11.33
N SER A 860 -0.30 -7.71 -11.06
CA SER A 860 -0.73 -6.47 -10.41
C SER A 860 -1.61 -5.58 -11.28
N GLY A 861 -1.55 -5.67 -12.61
CA GLY A 861 -2.32 -4.81 -13.51
C GLY A 861 -1.52 -3.69 -14.19
N ASP A 862 -2.26 -2.92 -14.98
CA ASP A 862 -1.79 -2.00 -16.00
C ASP A 862 -1.38 -0.65 -15.42
N THR A 863 -0.24 -0.62 -14.71
CA THR A 863 0.27 0.61 -14.09
C THR A 863 0.77 1.66 -15.09
N ILE A 864 0.65 2.93 -14.72
CA ILE A 864 1.16 4.04 -15.52
C ILE A 864 2.69 4.14 -15.39
N VAL A 865 3.42 4.39 -16.49
CA VAL A 865 4.89 4.52 -16.52
C VAL A 865 5.34 5.85 -15.89
N THR A 866 5.40 5.91 -14.57
CA THR A 866 5.83 7.08 -13.78
C THR A 866 6.65 6.69 -12.56
N TRP A 867 7.40 7.64 -12.02
CA TRP A 867 8.08 7.51 -10.72
C TRP A 867 7.10 7.28 -9.57
N ASN A 868 5.88 7.83 -9.61
CA ASN A 868 4.87 7.60 -8.58
C ASN A 868 4.44 6.13 -8.53
N SER A 869 4.20 5.51 -9.69
CA SER A 869 3.91 4.07 -9.79
C SER A 869 5.05 3.22 -9.25
N LEU A 870 6.29 3.52 -9.66
CA LEU A 870 7.48 2.82 -9.14
C LEU A 870 7.60 3.00 -7.61
N ALA A 871 7.32 4.19 -7.08
CA ALA A 871 7.37 4.49 -5.65
C ALA A 871 6.34 3.75 -4.81
N PHE A 872 5.26 3.26 -5.41
CA PHE A 872 4.24 2.49 -4.70
C PHE A 872 4.48 0.97 -4.72
N GLN A 873 5.16 0.44 -5.73
CA GLN A 873 5.30 -1.01 -5.89
C GLN A 873 6.00 -1.73 -4.72
N PRO A 874 7.05 -1.17 -4.08
CA PRO A 874 7.64 -1.78 -2.89
C PRO A 874 6.64 -1.92 -1.73
N GLU A 875 5.91 -0.85 -1.39
CA GLU A 875 4.86 -0.87 -0.36
C GLU A 875 3.77 -1.90 -0.72
N PHE A 876 3.26 -1.86 -1.96
CA PHE A 876 2.23 -2.78 -2.44
C PHE A 876 2.67 -4.25 -2.32
N THR A 877 3.90 -4.56 -2.72
CA THR A 877 4.47 -5.91 -2.65
C THR A 877 4.63 -6.38 -1.21
N ALA A 878 5.19 -5.52 -0.35
CA ALA A 878 5.44 -5.87 1.05
C ALA A 878 4.14 -6.07 1.83
N THR A 879 3.19 -5.15 1.69
CA THR A 879 1.91 -5.22 2.39
C THR A 879 1.06 -6.42 1.98
N ALA A 880 1.20 -6.93 0.75
CA ALA A 880 0.48 -8.13 0.31
C ALA A 880 0.75 -9.38 1.17
N SER A 881 1.92 -9.46 1.81
CA SER A 881 2.23 -10.53 2.77
C SER A 881 1.31 -10.50 4.01
N ASN A 882 0.76 -9.34 4.38
CA ASN A 882 -0.20 -9.21 5.47
C ASN A 882 -1.52 -9.93 5.20
N ILE A 883 -1.82 -10.30 3.95
CA ILE A 883 -2.97 -11.14 3.57
C ILE A 883 -2.51 -12.45 2.91
N GLY A 884 -1.25 -12.82 3.12
CA GLY A 884 -0.69 -14.08 2.65
C GLY A 884 -0.49 -14.18 1.14
N TYR A 885 -0.58 -13.08 0.38
CA TYR A 885 -0.49 -13.08 -1.09
C TYR A 885 0.90 -12.61 -1.55
N GLY A 886 1.91 -13.47 -1.37
CA GLY A 886 3.32 -13.10 -1.50
C GLY A 886 3.94 -13.24 -2.90
N TRP A 887 3.26 -13.88 -3.85
CA TRP A 887 3.77 -14.13 -5.21
C TRP A 887 3.16 -13.16 -6.23
N TRP A 888 3.67 -11.93 -6.26
CA TRP A 888 3.29 -10.90 -7.24
C TRP A 888 4.26 -10.80 -8.42
N SER A 889 3.70 -10.55 -9.59
CA SER A 889 4.34 -10.09 -10.79
C SER A 889 3.80 -8.69 -11.13
N HIS A 890 4.72 -7.79 -11.40
CA HIS A 890 4.47 -6.44 -11.88
C HIS A 890 4.93 -6.30 -13.32
N ASP A 891 4.42 -5.27 -14.00
CA ASP A 891 4.95 -4.85 -15.28
C ASP A 891 6.23 -4.07 -15.04
N ILE A 892 7.36 -4.76 -15.10
CA ILE A 892 8.66 -4.14 -14.84
C ILE A 892 8.95 -3.12 -15.94
N GLY A 893 9.08 -1.86 -15.52
CA GLY A 893 9.19 -0.67 -16.35
C GLY A 893 7.85 0.03 -16.62
N GLY A 894 6.74 -0.46 -16.06
CA GLY A 894 5.38 0.09 -16.21
C GLY A 894 4.69 -0.36 -17.50
N HIS A 895 3.35 -0.34 -17.47
CA HIS A 895 2.50 -0.88 -18.52
C HIS A 895 2.25 0.10 -19.66
N MET A 896 1.63 1.25 -19.34
CA MET A 896 1.08 2.19 -20.33
C MET A 896 1.30 3.66 -19.97
N PHE A 897 1.01 4.53 -20.93
CA PHE A 897 1.15 5.98 -20.83
C PHE A 897 2.56 6.38 -20.35
N GLY A 898 2.72 7.59 -19.80
CA GLY A 898 4.00 8.11 -19.35
C GLY A 898 4.96 8.50 -20.49
N GLY A 899 6.26 8.53 -20.18
CA GLY A 899 7.33 8.92 -21.10
C GLY A 899 8.56 8.03 -20.97
N LYS A 900 9.41 8.02 -22.00
CA LYS A 900 10.70 7.29 -21.95
C LYS A 900 11.62 7.96 -20.95
N ASP A 901 11.97 7.23 -19.92
CA ASP A 901 12.99 7.58 -18.93
C ASP A 901 13.84 6.32 -18.71
N ASP A 902 15.09 6.40 -19.18
CA ASP A 902 16.04 5.29 -19.12
C ASP A 902 16.42 4.96 -17.67
N GLU A 903 16.45 5.97 -16.79
CA GLU A 903 16.72 5.78 -15.37
C GLU A 903 15.53 5.09 -14.69
N LEU A 904 14.31 5.59 -14.91
CA LEU A 904 13.08 5.00 -14.36
C LEU A 904 12.97 3.52 -14.72
N SER A 905 13.18 3.19 -16.00
CA SER A 905 13.09 1.83 -16.50
C SER A 905 14.17 0.93 -15.88
N THR A 906 15.39 1.45 -15.74
CA THR A 906 16.50 0.73 -15.09
C THR A 906 16.21 0.49 -13.60
N ARG A 907 15.75 1.51 -12.85
CA ARG A 907 15.38 1.36 -11.43
C ARG A 907 14.25 0.36 -11.24
N TRP A 908 13.34 0.26 -12.19
CA TRP A 908 12.28 -0.76 -12.17
C TRP A 908 12.83 -2.17 -12.40
N VAL A 909 13.79 -2.36 -13.32
CA VAL A 909 14.47 -3.66 -13.49
C VAL A 909 15.23 -4.06 -12.22
N GLN A 910 15.89 -3.09 -11.57
CA GLN A 910 16.56 -3.33 -10.29
C GLN A 910 15.58 -3.75 -9.20
N LEU A 911 14.43 -3.08 -9.09
CA LEU A 911 13.33 -3.51 -8.21
C LEU A 911 12.88 -4.93 -8.57
N GLY A 912 12.64 -5.21 -9.86
CA GLY A 912 12.21 -6.52 -10.35
C GLY A 912 13.13 -7.68 -9.95
N CYS A 913 14.46 -7.44 -9.93
CA CYS A 913 15.44 -8.42 -9.44
C CYS A 913 15.14 -8.87 -8.00
N PHE A 914 14.69 -7.94 -7.16
CA PHE A 914 14.34 -8.13 -5.76
C PHE A 914 12.82 -8.12 -5.49
N SER A 915 12.01 -8.45 -6.49
CA SER A 915 10.56 -8.70 -6.39
C SER A 915 10.25 -10.20 -6.42
N PRO A 916 9.03 -10.65 -6.06
CA PRO A 916 8.69 -12.06 -6.09
C PRO A 916 8.84 -12.71 -7.48
N ILE A 917 8.34 -12.04 -8.52
CA ILE A 917 8.46 -12.46 -9.92
C ILE A 917 8.96 -11.28 -10.77
N LEU A 918 9.96 -11.52 -11.62
CA LEU A 918 10.48 -10.52 -12.56
C LEU A 918 9.88 -10.75 -13.94
N ARG A 919 8.94 -9.90 -14.34
CA ARG A 919 8.33 -9.91 -15.68
C ARG A 919 8.47 -8.56 -16.37
N LEU A 920 9.21 -8.53 -17.47
CA LEU A 920 9.19 -7.39 -18.39
C LEU A 920 7.86 -7.45 -19.15
N HIS A 921 7.13 -6.33 -19.17
CA HIS A 921 5.85 -6.22 -19.87
C HIS A 921 5.49 -4.75 -20.16
N SER A 922 4.68 -4.53 -21.20
CA SER A 922 4.10 -3.23 -21.53
C SER A 922 2.98 -3.33 -22.56
N SER A 923 2.24 -2.24 -22.73
CA SER A 923 1.21 -2.06 -23.74
C SER A 923 1.72 -2.06 -25.18
N SER A 924 0.78 -2.19 -26.13
CA SER A 924 1.00 -2.15 -27.57
C SER A 924 1.36 -0.76 -28.07
N SER A 925 2.63 -0.41 -27.90
CA SER A 925 3.26 0.75 -28.52
C SER A 925 4.65 0.37 -29.00
N GLN A 926 5.01 0.82 -30.21
CA GLN A 926 6.34 0.58 -30.77
C GLN A 926 7.47 1.25 -29.96
N TRP A 927 7.12 2.18 -29.08
CA TRP A 927 8.03 3.00 -28.28
C TRP A 927 8.21 2.51 -26.84
N THR A 928 7.30 1.70 -26.31
CA THR A 928 7.35 1.14 -24.94
C THR A 928 8.19 -0.15 -24.91
N ARG A 929 9.42 -0.08 -25.42
CA ARG A 929 10.35 -1.24 -25.49
C ARG A 929 10.96 -1.55 -24.13
N LYS A 930 11.31 -2.82 -23.87
CA LYS A 930 11.89 -3.29 -22.59
C LYS A 930 13.22 -4.03 -22.78
N GLU A 931 13.64 -4.21 -24.02
CA GLU A 931 14.91 -4.80 -24.39
C GLU A 931 16.07 -3.89 -23.95
N PRO A 932 17.06 -4.36 -23.16
CA PRO A 932 18.13 -3.52 -22.62
C PRO A 932 18.93 -2.74 -23.69
N TRP A 933 19.15 -3.32 -24.87
CA TRP A 933 19.89 -2.67 -25.97
C TRP A 933 19.13 -1.52 -26.65
N THR A 934 17.90 -1.22 -26.24
CA THR A 934 17.11 -0.06 -26.73
C THR A 934 17.22 1.17 -25.83
N TYR A 935 17.99 1.06 -24.75
CA TYR A 935 18.29 2.12 -23.79
C TYR A 935 19.71 2.66 -24.00
N GLY A 936 20.03 3.80 -23.38
CA GLY A 936 21.39 4.33 -23.36
C GLY A 936 22.39 3.29 -22.81
N PRO A 937 23.67 3.35 -23.21
CA PRO A 937 24.65 2.30 -22.90
C PRO A 937 24.79 1.96 -21.41
N GLU A 938 24.69 2.96 -20.53
CA GLU A 938 24.74 2.78 -19.08
C GLU A 938 23.52 1.99 -18.58
N ALA A 939 22.30 2.48 -18.90
CA ALA A 939 21.04 1.82 -18.55
C ALA A 939 20.97 0.39 -19.09
N GLY A 940 21.28 0.18 -20.38
CA GLY A 940 21.27 -1.13 -21.01
C GLY A 940 22.23 -2.13 -20.37
N LYS A 941 23.44 -1.67 -19.97
CA LYS A 941 24.40 -2.48 -19.23
C LYS A 941 23.85 -2.88 -17.85
N VAL A 942 23.35 -1.91 -17.07
CA VAL A 942 22.82 -2.17 -15.72
C VAL A 942 21.61 -3.11 -15.78
N MET A 943 20.67 -2.87 -16.69
CA MET A 943 19.53 -3.77 -16.89
C MET A 943 19.98 -5.21 -17.19
N THR A 944 20.97 -5.38 -18.06
CA THR A 944 21.55 -6.69 -18.39
C THR A 944 22.16 -7.38 -17.18
N GLU A 945 22.95 -6.66 -16.39
CA GLU A 945 23.58 -7.18 -15.17
C GLU A 945 22.56 -7.62 -14.12
N PHE A 946 21.48 -6.85 -13.93
CA PHE A 946 20.41 -7.20 -12.99
C PHE A 946 19.55 -8.39 -13.47
N LEU A 947 19.29 -8.50 -14.77
CA LEU A 947 18.62 -9.68 -15.33
C LEU A 947 19.47 -10.95 -15.17
N ARG A 948 20.79 -10.85 -15.31
CA ARG A 948 21.72 -11.96 -15.00
C ARG A 948 21.73 -12.26 -13.51
N LEU A 949 21.81 -11.24 -12.66
CA LEU A 949 21.78 -11.39 -11.20
C LEU A 949 20.51 -12.10 -10.72
N ARG A 950 19.35 -11.80 -11.31
CA ARG A 950 18.09 -12.49 -11.00
C ARG A 950 18.20 -14.01 -11.18
N HIS A 951 18.82 -14.47 -12.27
CA HIS A 951 19.07 -15.89 -12.49
C HIS A 951 20.15 -16.43 -11.55
N ARG A 952 21.19 -15.65 -11.25
CA ARG A 952 22.18 -16.04 -10.23
C ARG A 952 21.56 -16.23 -8.86
N LEU A 953 20.50 -15.50 -8.52
CA LEU A 953 19.77 -15.63 -7.25
C LEU A 953 18.89 -16.88 -7.17
N LEU A 954 18.71 -17.67 -8.23
CA LEU A 954 17.81 -18.84 -8.21
C LEU A 954 18.04 -19.82 -7.05
N PRO A 955 19.27 -20.15 -6.60
CA PRO A 955 19.46 -21.02 -5.43
C PRO A 955 18.86 -20.43 -4.15
N TYR A 956 19.05 -19.13 -3.93
CA TYR A 956 18.46 -18.39 -2.82
C TYR A 956 16.94 -18.31 -2.93
N LEU A 957 16.44 -17.84 -4.08
CA LEU A 957 15.00 -17.66 -4.34
C LEU A 957 14.24 -18.99 -4.24
N TYR A 958 14.82 -20.06 -4.77
CA TYR A 958 14.20 -21.37 -4.70
C TYR A 958 14.14 -21.89 -3.27
N THR A 959 15.19 -21.69 -2.47
CA THR A 959 15.16 -22.00 -1.03
C THR A 959 14.05 -21.20 -0.33
N MET A 960 13.88 -19.91 -0.64
CA MET A 960 12.79 -19.10 -0.08
C MET A 960 11.41 -19.57 -0.54
N ASN A 961 11.28 -20.04 -1.79
CA ASN A 961 10.06 -20.65 -2.30
C ASN A 961 9.68 -21.93 -1.52
N VAL A 962 10.66 -22.78 -1.20
CA VAL A 962 10.45 -23.93 -0.32
C VAL A 962 9.92 -23.49 1.04
N ARG A 963 10.60 -22.53 1.70
CA ARG A 963 10.17 -22.02 3.02
C ARG A 963 8.80 -21.36 2.97
N SER A 964 8.45 -20.68 1.89
CA SER A 964 7.10 -20.12 1.74
C SER A 964 6.03 -21.21 1.73
N ALA A 965 6.27 -22.30 0.98
CA ALA A 965 5.33 -23.40 0.85
C ALA A 965 5.23 -24.29 2.10
N THR A 966 6.35 -24.53 2.79
CA THR A 966 6.42 -25.47 3.93
C THR A 966 6.32 -24.80 5.30
N GLU A 967 6.83 -23.57 5.45
CA GLU A 967 6.90 -22.87 6.73
C GLU A 967 5.94 -21.68 6.81
N GLY A 968 5.31 -21.29 5.69
CA GLY A 968 4.40 -20.14 5.62
C GLY A 968 5.13 -18.80 5.75
N THR A 969 6.35 -18.70 5.22
CA THR A 969 7.17 -17.48 5.28
C THR A 969 7.30 -16.85 3.89
N PRO A 970 6.55 -15.78 3.57
CA PRO A 970 6.66 -15.08 2.29
C PRO A 970 8.07 -14.56 2.03
N LEU A 971 8.46 -14.51 0.75
CA LEU A 971 9.74 -13.96 0.33
C LEU A 971 9.90 -12.48 0.73
N VAL A 972 8.92 -11.63 0.39
CA VAL A 972 8.94 -10.19 0.72
C VAL A 972 8.13 -9.95 1.98
N ARG A 973 8.72 -9.32 2.99
CA ARG A 973 8.03 -9.03 4.26
C ARG A 973 8.31 -7.58 4.71
N PRO A 974 7.29 -6.82 5.12
CA PRO A 974 7.47 -5.49 5.69
C PRO A 974 8.39 -5.52 6.92
N MET A 975 9.17 -4.45 7.15
CA MET A 975 10.12 -4.41 8.27
C MET A 975 9.47 -4.65 9.64
N TYR A 976 8.25 -4.16 9.85
CA TYR A 976 7.53 -4.33 11.11
C TYR A 976 7.14 -5.79 11.43
N TRP A 977 7.28 -6.73 10.50
CA TRP A 977 7.12 -8.17 10.80
C TRP A 977 8.18 -8.69 11.76
N ALA A 978 9.44 -8.30 11.53
CA ALA A 978 10.55 -8.71 12.40
C ALA A 978 10.75 -7.75 13.59
N TYR A 979 10.31 -6.50 13.44
CA TYR A 979 10.53 -5.45 14.43
C TYR A 979 9.22 -4.72 14.80
N PRO A 980 8.21 -5.43 15.32
CA PRO A 980 6.88 -4.84 15.54
C PRO A 980 6.84 -3.80 16.66
N GLU A 981 7.81 -3.82 17.58
CA GLU A 981 7.93 -2.84 18.67
C GLU A 981 8.74 -1.58 18.28
N SER A 982 9.43 -1.61 17.14
CA SER A 982 10.19 -0.47 16.63
C SER A 982 9.27 0.43 15.80
N ARG A 983 9.09 1.68 16.23
CA ARG A 983 8.25 2.66 15.52
C ARG A 983 8.78 2.92 14.11
N GLU A 984 10.10 2.93 13.97
CA GLU A 984 10.86 3.18 12.75
C GLU A 984 10.50 2.16 11.65
N ALA A 985 10.27 0.90 12.02
CA ALA A 985 9.89 -0.17 11.10
C ALA A 985 8.57 0.09 10.35
N TYR A 986 7.70 0.95 10.90
CA TYR A 986 6.45 1.37 10.27
C TYR A 986 6.57 2.66 9.44
N ASN A 987 7.74 3.33 9.47
CA ASN A 987 7.98 4.59 8.75
C ASN A 987 8.79 4.39 7.45
N VAL A 988 9.09 3.14 7.09
CA VAL A 988 9.87 2.76 5.91
C VAL A 988 9.06 1.83 4.98
N PRO A 989 7.91 2.29 4.45
CA PRO A 989 6.98 1.43 3.70
C PRO A 989 7.60 0.81 2.43
N ASN A 990 8.61 1.47 1.86
CA ASN A 990 9.32 0.96 0.69
C ASN A 990 10.50 0.05 1.03
N GLN A 991 10.82 -0.16 2.31
CA GLN A 991 11.88 -1.06 2.74
C GLN A 991 11.27 -2.40 3.19
N TYR A 992 11.91 -3.50 2.81
CA TYR A 992 11.42 -4.84 3.16
C TYR A 992 12.54 -5.85 3.38
N LEU A 993 12.21 -6.90 4.13
CA LEU A 993 13.00 -8.13 4.17
C LEU A 993 12.77 -8.90 2.89
N PHE A 994 13.86 -9.34 2.25
CA PHE A 994 13.84 -10.18 1.05
C PHE A 994 14.45 -11.54 1.37
N GLY A 995 13.60 -12.52 1.66
CA GLY A 995 13.97 -13.82 2.19
C GLY A 995 14.55 -13.71 3.61
N SER A 996 15.41 -14.64 4.00
CA SER A 996 15.99 -14.67 5.35
C SER A 996 17.19 -13.74 5.56
N GLU A 997 17.90 -13.37 4.49
CA GLU A 997 19.24 -12.79 4.61
C GLU A 997 19.33 -11.30 4.25
N LEU A 998 18.39 -10.78 3.46
CA LEU A 998 18.54 -9.46 2.81
C LEU A 998 17.48 -8.46 3.29
N ILE A 999 17.91 -7.21 3.42
CA ILE A 999 17.06 -6.02 3.52
C ILE A 999 17.24 -5.23 2.23
N VAL A 1000 16.15 -4.93 1.54
CA VAL A 1000 16.17 -4.15 0.30
C VAL A 1000 15.51 -2.80 0.56
N ALA A 1001 16.18 -1.73 0.14
CA ALA A 1001 15.63 -0.37 0.14
C ALA A 1001 15.66 0.15 -1.31
N PRO A 1002 14.60 -0.13 -2.11
CA PRO A 1002 14.49 0.33 -3.47
C PRO A 1002 14.68 1.84 -3.62
N ILE A 1003 15.36 2.24 -4.70
CA ILE A 1003 15.39 3.62 -5.16
C ILE A 1003 14.21 3.81 -6.12
N THR A 1004 13.29 4.68 -5.71
CA THR A 1004 12.04 4.93 -6.45
C THR A 1004 11.83 6.41 -6.76
N ALA A 1005 12.92 7.17 -6.82
CA ALA A 1005 12.94 8.56 -7.23
C ALA A 1005 14.15 8.78 -8.16
N SER A 1006 14.03 9.73 -9.08
CA SER A 1006 15.09 10.08 -10.02
C SER A 1006 16.31 10.63 -9.30
N GLN A 1007 17.49 10.41 -9.90
CA GLN A 1007 18.74 10.94 -9.39
C GLN A 1007 18.77 12.47 -9.41
N ASP A 1008 19.58 13.02 -8.51
CA ASP A 1008 19.99 14.42 -8.61
C ASP A 1008 20.89 14.60 -9.85
N PRO A 1009 20.54 15.47 -10.81
CA PRO A 1009 21.32 15.65 -12.04
C PRO A 1009 22.74 16.18 -11.82
N LYS A 1010 22.98 16.95 -10.74
CA LYS A 1010 24.31 17.45 -10.41
C LYS A 1010 25.15 16.34 -9.81
N LEU A 1011 24.59 15.52 -8.94
CA LEU A 1011 25.35 14.48 -8.22
C LEU A 1011 25.42 13.15 -8.96
N ARG A 1012 24.47 12.89 -9.87
CA ARG A 1012 24.26 11.58 -10.51
C ARG A 1012 24.07 10.46 -9.49
N LEU A 1013 23.39 10.80 -8.40
CA LEU A 1013 23.04 9.90 -7.30
C LEU A 1013 21.55 10.00 -7.06
N ALA A 1014 20.89 8.85 -6.92
CA ALA A 1014 19.54 8.75 -6.42
C ALA A 1014 19.56 8.27 -4.98
N LYS A 1015 18.69 8.83 -4.14
CA LYS A 1015 18.65 8.52 -2.71
C LYS A 1015 17.34 7.88 -2.27
N THR A 1016 17.42 7.05 -1.24
CA THR A 1016 16.27 6.46 -0.57
C THR A 1016 16.47 6.49 0.93
N LYS A 1017 15.37 6.58 1.69
CA LYS A 1017 15.44 6.53 3.15
C LYS A 1017 15.40 5.07 3.60
N ALA A 1018 16.38 4.65 4.39
CA ALA A 1018 16.44 3.31 4.95
C ALA A 1018 16.57 3.36 6.46
N TRP A 1019 15.95 2.40 7.15
CA TRP A 1019 16.17 2.13 8.56
C TRP A 1019 16.87 0.79 8.73
N LEU A 1020 18.05 0.79 9.33
CA LEU A 1020 18.75 -0.45 9.67
C LEU A 1020 18.45 -0.80 11.14
N PRO A 1021 17.87 -1.97 11.42
CA PRO A 1021 17.65 -2.45 12.80
C PRO A 1021 18.96 -2.67 13.54
N SER A 1022 18.94 -2.99 14.84
CA SER A 1022 20.19 -3.28 15.58
C SER A 1022 21.04 -4.39 14.94
N GLY A 1023 22.36 -4.21 14.94
CA GLY A 1023 23.37 -5.11 14.38
C GLY A 1023 24.24 -4.42 13.33
N THR A 1024 25.17 -5.17 12.76
CA THR A 1024 26.03 -4.71 11.66
C THR A 1024 25.52 -5.22 10.31
N TYR A 1025 25.55 -4.36 9.30
CA TYR A 1025 25.07 -4.67 7.95
C TYR A 1025 26.11 -4.28 6.92
N ILE A 1026 26.26 -5.10 5.88
CA ILE A 1026 27.04 -4.77 4.70
C ILE A 1026 26.10 -4.53 3.53
N ASP A 1027 26.31 -3.46 2.79
CA ASP A 1027 25.71 -3.33 1.46
C ASP A 1027 26.47 -4.24 0.49
N ILE A 1028 25.77 -5.23 -0.08
CA ILE A 1028 26.40 -6.27 -0.91
C ILE A 1028 26.93 -5.73 -2.24
N PHE A 1029 26.46 -4.56 -2.71
CA PHE A 1029 26.91 -3.92 -3.94
C PHE A 1029 28.08 -2.96 -3.67
N SER A 1030 27.90 -2.01 -2.75
CA SER A 1030 28.94 -1.01 -2.46
C SER A 1030 30.08 -1.57 -1.62
N GLY A 1031 29.81 -2.57 -0.77
CA GLY A 1031 30.73 -3.10 0.23
C GLY A 1031 30.78 -2.28 1.52
N ALA A 1032 29.99 -1.20 1.62
CA ALA A 1032 29.99 -0.33 2.78
C ALA A 1032 29.36 -1.02 4.00
N VAL A 1033 30.00 -0.87 5.15
CA VAL A 1033 29.58 -1.47 6.43
C VAL A 1033 28.88 -0.44 7.31
N TYR A 1034 27.70 -0.76 7.81
CA TYR A 1034 26.86 0.13 8.61
C TYR A 1034 26.55 -0.48 9.97
N ASN A 1035 26.70 0.32 11.01
CA ASN A 1035 26.00 0.07 12.27
C ASN A 1035 24.51 0.38 12.09
N GLY A 1036 23.67 -0.49 12.60
CA GLY A 1036 22.24 -0.33 12.63
C GLY A 1036 21.73 0.56 13.77
N SER A 1037 20.47 0.34 14.16
CA SER A 1037 19.71 1.16 15.13
C SER A 1037 19.58 2.63 14.72
N ARG A 1038 19.45 2.89 13.41
CA ARG A 1038 19.34 4.26 12.87
C ARG A 1038 18.68 4.31 11.51
N GLU A 1039 18.15 5.49 11.21
CA GLU A 1039 17.71 5.87 9.87
C GLU A 1039 18.82 6.62 9.14
N LEU A 1040 18.97 6.36 7.84
CA LEU A 1040 19.95 7.01 6.98
C LEU A 1040 19.33 7.30 5.61
N TRP A 1041 19.84 8.34 4.96
CA TRP A 1041 19.71 8.49 3.52
C TRP A 1041 20.81 7.69 2.84
N ILE A 1042 20.40 6.83 1.91
CA ILE A 1042 21.29 5.95 1.17
C ILE A 1042 21.31 6.39 -0.28
N SER A 1043 22.48 6.76 -0.79
CA SER A 1043 22.68 7.36 -2.11
C SER A 1043 23.46 6.43 -3.03
N ARG A 1044 22.92 6.09 -4.20
CA ARG A 1044 23.57 5.19 -5.16
C ARG A 1044 23.58 5.77 -6.57
N LYS A 1045 24.63 5.41 -7.33
CA LYS A 1045 24.68 5.57 -8.78
C LYS A 1045 23.68 4.64 -9.46
N LEU A 1046 23.53 4.74 -10.77
CA LEU A 1046 22.62 3.87 -11.52
C LEU A 1046 23.02 2.38 -11.42
N GLU A 1047 24.32 2.09 -11.44
CA GLU A 1047 24.88 0.73 -11.39
C GLU A 1047 24.76 0.02 -10.03
N ASP A 1048 24.58 0.76 -8.94
CA ASP A 1048 24.43 0.21 -7.59
C ASP A 1048 22.96 0.24 -7.11
N TYR A 1049 22.64 -0.63 -6.15
CA TYR A 1049 21.30 -0.70 -5.55
C TYR A 1049 21.37 -1.01 -4.05
N PRO A 1050 20.58 -0.35 -3.18
CA PRO A 1050 20.67 -0.56 -1.74
C PRO A 1050 20.14 -1.93 -1.30
N VAL A 1051 21.06 -2.86 -1.07
CA VAL A 1051 20.75 -4.21 -0.56
C VAL A 1051 21.71 -4.58 0.55
N PHE A 1052 21.17 -4.77 1.74
CA PHE A 1052 21.94 -4.97 2.96
C PHE A 1052 21.82 -6.40 3.45
N ALA A 1053 22.96 -7.04 3.72
CA ALA A 1053 23.05 -8.32 4.40
C ALA A 1053 23.55 -8.11 5.83
N LYS A 1054 22.93 -8.77 6.80
CA LYS A 1054 23.36 -8.68 8.21
C LYS A 1054 24.63 -9.53 8.41
N GLU A 1055 25.46 -9.18 9.38
CA GLU A 1055 26.52 -10.07 9.86
C GLU A 1055 25.97 -11.49 10.16
N GLY A 1056 26.69 -12.52 9.75
CA GLY A 1056 26.25 -13.92 9.79
C GLY A 1056 25.44 -14.37 8.58
N SER A 1057 25.05 -13.48 7.66
CA SER A 1057 24.29 -13.89 6.48
C SER A 1057 25.08 -14.77 5.52
N ILE A 1058 24.38 -15.77 4.95
CA ILE A 1058 24.92 -16.71 3.95
C ILE A 1058 23.96 -16.74 2.75
N ILE A 1059 24.41 -16.25 1.60
CA ILE A 1059 23.58 -16.07 0.40
C ILE A 1059 24.13 -16.94 -0.74
N PRO A 1060 23.45 -18.05 -1.10
CA PRO A 1060 23.85 -18.89 -2.22
C PRO A 1060 23.37 -18.35 -3.57
N LEU A 1061 24.27 -18.40 -4.55
CA LEU A 1061 24.10 -17.93 -5.92
C LEU A 1061 24.57 -18.99 -6.91
N ASP A 1062 24.10 -18.90 -8.15
CA ASP A 1062 24.79 -19.50 -9.29
C ASP A 1062 26.12 -18.76 -9.50
N ALA A 1063 27.22 -19.52 -9.55
CA ALA A 1063 28.54 -18.97 -9.79
C ALA A 1063 28.75 -18.52 -11.24
N ALA A 1064 27.89 -18.92 -12.18
CA ALA A 1064 27.96 -18.44 -13.55
C ALA A 1064 27.64 -16.93 -13.59
N ALA A 1065 28.58 -16.12 -14.10
CA ALA A 1065 28.36 -14.69 -14.32
C ALA A 1065 27.29 -14.42 -15.39
N GLU A 1066 27.18 -15.34 -16.35
CA GLU A 1066 26.26 -15.32 -17.48
C GLU A 1066 25.45 -16.62 -17.51
N PRO A 1067 24.49 -16.81 -16.58
CA PRO A 1067 23.67 -18.01 -16.56
C PRO A 1067 22.81 -18.10 -17.83
N GLY A 1068 22.49 -19.33 -18.24
CA GLY A 1068 21.62 -19.58 -19.39
C GLY A 1068 20.13 -19.66 -19.04
N ASN A 1069 19.30 -19.84 -20.07
CA ASN A 1069 17.85 -20.00 -19.91
C ASN A 1069 17.44 -21.20 -19.05
N GLY A 1070 16.21 -21.13 -18.53
CA GLY A 1070 15.54 -22.22 -17.82
C GLY A 1070 15.78 -22.23 -16.31
N GLU A 1071 15.84 -23.43 -15.73
CA GLU A 1071 15.68 -23.65 -14.29
C GLU A 1071 16.57 -24.76 -13.69
N SER A 1072 17.57 -25.23 -14.42
CA SER A 1072 18.46 -26.29 -13.93
C SER A 1072 19.13 -25.91 -12.60
N ASN A 1073 19.39 -26.90 -11.74
CA ASN A 1073 20.26 -26.66 -10.58
C ASN A 1073 21.65 -26.21 -11.08
N PRO A 1074 22.28 -25.21 -10.45
CA PRO A 1074 23.58 -24.70 -10.89
C PRO A 1074 24.63 -25.81 -10.94
N ASP A 1075 25.53 -25.76 -11.91
CA ASP A 1075 26.73 -26.62 -11.95
C ASP A 1075 27.72 -26.23 -10.86
N ASN A 1076 27.80 -24.95 -10.54
CA ASN A 1076 28.73 -24.38 -9.57
C ASN A 1076 27.98 -23.39 -8.68
N ILE A 1077 28.33 -23.36 -7.39
CA ILE A 1077 27.68 -22.50 -6.40
C ILE A 1077 28.66 -21.44 -5.94
N GLU A 1078 28.20 -20.19 -5.93
CA GLU A 1078 28.87 -19.10 -5.23
C GLU A 1078 28.11 -18.83 -3.92
N ILE A 1079 28.81 -18.64 -2.81
CA ILE A 1079 28.18 -18.22 -1.55
C ILE A 1079 28.81 -16.94 -1.05
N LEU A 1080 27.97 -15.94 -0.77
CA LEU A 1080 28.39 -14.74 -0.04
C LEU A 1080 28.24 -15.00 1.45
N VAL A 1081 29.28 -14.72 2.24
CA VAL A 1081 29.28 -14.89 3.69
C VAL A 1081 29.67 -13.56 4.33
N VAL A 1082 28.81 -13.02 5.18
CA VAL A 1082 29.11 -11.80 5.95
C VAL A 1082 29.68 -12.20 7.30
N VAL A 1083 30.93 -11.83 7.57
CA VAL A 1083 31.57 -12.09 8.87
C VAL A 1083 31.02 -11.15 9.95
N GLY A 1084 31.22 -11.47 11.23
CA GLY A 1084 30.79 -10.66 12.38
C GLY A 1084 29.83 -11.36 13.33
N ALA A 1085 29.09 -12.38 12.86
CA ALA A 1085 28.25 -13.23 13.70
C ALA A 1085 28.14 -14.65 13.15
N ASP A 1086 27.67 -15.59 13.99
CA ASP A 1086 27.36 -16.95 13.55
C ASP A 1086 26.24 -16.94 12.51
N GLY A 1087 26.36 -17.82 11.53
CA GLY A 1087 25.44 -17.95 10.40
C GLY A 1087 25.06 -19.39 10.12
N ALA A 1088 23.82 -19.62 9.68
CA ALA A 1088 23.40 -20.94 9.20
C ALA A 1088 22.38 -20.81 8.07
N PHE A 1089 22.61 -21.55 6.99
CA PHE A 1089 21.71 -21.59 5.85
C PHE A 1089 21.59 -23.02 5.32
N ASP A 1090 20.35 -23.46 5.11
CA ASP A 1090 20.06 -24.73 4.45
C ASP A 1090 19.68 -24.47 3.01
N LEU A 1091 20.58 -24.83 2.07
CA LEU A 1091 20.29 -24.76 0.65
C LEU A 1091 19.41 -25.95 0.26
N PHE A 1092 18.23 -25.66 -0.28
CA PHE A 1092 17.28 -26.66 -0.77
C PHE A 1092 17.31 -26.74 -2.29
N GLU A 1093 17.44 -27.95 -2.81
CA GLU A 1093 17.36 -28.27 -4.23
C GLU A 1093 16.46 -29.50 -4.43
N ASP A 1094 15.97 -29.68 -5.65
CA ASP A 1094 15.28 -30.89 -6.08
C ASP A 1094 15.48 -31.14 -7.59
N ASP A 1095 14.89 -32.21 -8.09
CA ASP A 1095 14.87 -32.60 -9.50
C ASP A 1095 13.61 -32.10 -10.25
N GLY A 1096 12.82 -31.22 -9.64
CA GLY A 1096 11.53 -30.77 -10.17
C GLY A 1096 10.40 -31.81 -10.12
N SER A 1097 10.59 -32.96 -9.47
CA SER A 1097 9.52 -33.93 -9.23
C SER A 1097 8.66 -33.59 -8.00
N GLY A 1098 7.48 -34.22 -7.89
CA GLY A 1098 6.50 -33.94 -6.83
C GLY A 1098 5.63 -32.71 -7.13
N SER A 1099 4.35 -32.82 -6.77
CA SER A 1099 3.35 -31.79 -7.04
C SER A 1099 3.14 -30.85 -5.86
N LEU A 1100 3.10 -31.43 -4.66
CA LEU A 1100 3.01 -30.71 -3.40
C LEU A 1100 4.34 -30.74 -2.66
N ALA A 1101 4.59 -29.73 -1.82
CA ALA A 1101 5.87 -29.57 -1.14
C ALA A 1101 6.26 -30.76 -0.22
N ASP A 1102 5.27 -31.46 0.31
CA ASP A 1102 5.41 -32.67 1.13
C ASP A 1102 5.72 -33.94 0.31
N GLU A 1103 5.41 -33.94 -0.99
CA GLU A 1103 5.74 -35.02 -1.93
C GLU A 1103 7.15 -34.86 -2.53
N VAL A 1104 7.69 -33.64 -2.51
CA VAL A 1104 9.01 -33.34 -3.07
C VAL A 1104 10.11 -34.03 -2.25
N LYS A 1105 11.04 -34.66 -2.95
CA LYS A 1105 12.24 -35.22 -2.34
C LYS A 1105 13.39 -34.21 -2.40
N TRP A 1106 13.69 -33.63 -1.26
CA TRP A 1106 14.68 -32.56 -1.14
C TRP A 1106 16.12 -33.09 -1.12
N THR A 1107 17.02 -32.39 -1.82
CA THR A 1107 18.44 -32.31 -1.45
C THR A 1107 18.61 -31.13 -0.51
N ARG A 1108 19.22 -31.36 0.66
CA ARG A 1108 19.56 -30.31 1.62
C ARG A 1108 21.07 -30.25 1.82
N THR A 1109 21.65 -29.07 1.60
CA THR A 1109 23.06 -28.79 1.87
C THR A 1109 23.18 -27.79 3.03
N PRO A 1110 23.55 -28.23 4.24
CA PRO A 1110 23.68 -27.33 5.39
C PRO A 1110 24.99 -26.55 5.31
N ILE A 1111 24.91 -25.22 5.41
CA ILE A 1111 26.05 -24.31 5.42
C ILE A 1111 26.03 -23.58 6.75
N LYS A 1112 27.16 -23.58 7.47
CA LYS A 1112 27.28 -22.95 8.79
C LYS A 1112 28.55 -22.14 8.88
N TYR A 1113 28.47 -20.95 9.43
CA TYR A 1113 29.61 -20.11 9.74
C TYR A 1113 29.66 -19.90 11.25
N SER A 1114 30.81 -20.17 11.87
CA SER A 1114 31.09 -19.81 13.25
C SER A 1114 32.04 -18.62 13.27
N GLN A 1115 31.60 -17.53 13.89
CA GLN A 1115 32.37 -16.31 14.00
C GLN A 1115 33.54 -16.47 14.98
N ALA A 1116 33.31 -17.07 16.15
CA ALA A 1116 34.37 -17.22 17.15
C ALA A 1116 35.58 -18.01 16.61
N ASP A 1117 35.30 -19.09 15.88
CA ASP A 1117 36.33 -19.95 15.29
C ASP A 1117 36.82 -19.42 13.93
N GLY A 1118 36.05 -18.53 13.29
CA GLY A 1118 36.25 -18.10 11.90
C GLY A 1118 36.20 -19.29 10.94
N VAL A 1119 35.23 -20.18 11.13
CA VAL A 1119 35.12 -21.43 10.37
C VAL A 1119 33.78 -21.49 9.62
N LEU A 1120 33.87 -21.57 8.30
CA LEU A 1120 32.74 -21.92 7.43
C LEU A 1120 32.75 -23.43 7.16
N THR A 1121 31.64 -24.09 7.41
CA THR A 1121 31.40 -25.49 7.10
C THR A 1121 30.31 -25.62 6.06
N ILE A 1122 30.63 -26.22 4.91
CA ILE A 1122 29.64 -26.74 3.96
C ILE A 1122 29.53 -28.24 4.26
N GLY A 1123 28.39 -28.63 4.83
CA GLY A 1123 28.13 -30.02 5.19
C GLY A 1123 27.74 -30.87 3.98
N PRO A 1124 27.79 -32.21 4.14
CA PRO A 1124 27.37 -33.11 3.08
C PRO A 1124 25.90 -32.92 2.74
N CYS A 1125 25.56 -33.03 1.46
CA CYS A 1125 24.20 -33.09 0.97
C CYS A 1125 23.47 -34.28 1.62
N THR A 1126 22.26 -34.02 2.12
CA THR A 1126 21.36 -35.02 2.70
C THR A 1126 20.05 -35.10 1.91
N GLY A 1127 19.32 -36.19 2.07
CA GLY A 1127 18.06 -36.42 1.35
C GLY A 1127 18.26 -37.05 -0.04
N ALA A 1128 17.38 -36.70 -0.99
CA ALA A 1128 17.43 -37.24 -2.34
C ALA A 1128 18.32 -36.36 -3.23
N ILE A 1129 19.59 -36.74 -3.35
CA ILE A 1129 20.61 -36.01 -4.11
C ILE A 1129 20.16 -35.84 -5.57
N SER A 1130 19.78 -34.61 -5.93
CA SER A 1130 19.28 -34.24 -7.25
C SER A 1130 20.40 -34.14 -8.30
N LYS A 1131 21.65 -33.99 -7.83
CA LYS A 1131 22.85 -33.88 -8.68
C LYS A 1131 24.00 -34.69 -8.09
N ASN A 1132 24.33 -35.80 -8.75
CA ASN A 1132 25.29 -36.79 -8.27
C ASN A 1132 26.77 -36.48 -8.59
N GLY A 1133 27.04 -35.40 -9.33
CA GLY A 1133 28.40 -34.98 -9.70
C GLY A 1133 29.03 -34.02 -8.69
N SER A 1134 30.36 -33.92 -8.72
CA SER A 1134 31.08 -32.87 -7.97
C SER A 1134 30.75 -31.48 -8.51
N ARG A 1135 30.64 -30.48 -7.63
CA ARG A 1135 30.38 -29.08 -8.00
C ARG A 1135 31.51 -28.18 -7.54
N GLU A 1136 31.80 -27.12 -8.30
CA GLU A 1136 32.72 -26.10 -7.81
C GLU A 1136 32.02 -25.15 -6.84
N TRP A 1137 32.71 -24.82 -5.75
CA TRP A 1137 32.25 -23.85 -4.77
C TRP A 1137 33.19 -22.66 -4.72
N THR A 1138 32.60 -21.48 -4.90
CA THR A 1138 33.24 -20.18 -4.71
C THR A 1138 32.66 -19.53 -3.47
N ILE A 1139 33.52 -19.07 -2.56
CA ILE A 1139 33.11 -18.47 -1.29
C ILE A 1139 33.61 -17.05 -1.28
N ILE A 1140 32.74 -16.09 -1.05
CA ILE A 1140 33.10 -14.68 -0.94
C ILE A 1140 32.83 -14.23 0.50
N PHE A 1141 33.89 -14.05 1.28
CA PHE A 1141 33.79 -13.46 2.60
C PHE A 1141 33.73 -11.94 2.47
N LEU A 1142 32.53 -11.40 2.60
CA LEU A 1142 32.26 -9.97 2.54
C LEU A 1142 32.72 -9.30 3.83
N GLY A 1143 33.39 -8.16 3.69
CA GLY A 1143 33.91 -7.38 4.80
C GLY A 1143 35.09 -8.02 5.53
N LEU A 1144 35.84 -8.96 4.92
CA LEU A 1144 36.99 -9.61 5.56
C LEU A 1144 38.32 -8.84 5.33
N LYS A 1145 39.08 -8.55 6.40
CA LYS A 1145 40.42 -7.92 6.29
C LYS A 1145 41.42 -8.89 5.65
N TYR A 1146 42.37 -8.39 4.86
CA TYR A 1146 43.37 -9.22 4.14
C TYR A 1146 44.46 -9.86 5.03
N GLN A 1147 44.29 -9.86 6.36
CA GLN A 1147 45.34 -10.29 7.30
C GLN A 1147 45.21 -11.74 7.79
N TYR A 1148 44.22 -12.49 7.28
CA TYR A 1148 43.96 -13.85 7.76
C TYR A 1148 44.67 -14.92 6.94
N CYS A 1149 45.16 -15.95 7.63
CA CYS A 1149 45.56 -17.20 6.99
C CYS A 1149 44.30 -17.99 6.64
N ILE A 1150 44.18 -18.42 5.38
CA ILE A 1150 43.01 -19.16 4.90
C ILE A 1150 43.44 -20.60 4.66
N GLU A 1151 42.77 -21.51 5.36
CA GLU A 1151 43.00 -22.95 5.25
C GLU A 1151 41.71 -23.65 4.81
N VAL A 1152 41.84 -24.62 3.91
CA VAL A 1152 40.73 -25.46 3.46
C VAL A 1152 41.03 -26.90 3.84
N GLY A 1153 40.08 -27.52 4.56
CA GLY A 1153 40.20 -28.86 5.12
C GLY A 1153 40.28 -30.00 4.09
N THR A 1154 40.50 -31.22 4.59
CA THR A 1154 41.03 -32.40 3.87
C THR A 1154 40.34 -32.84 2.57
N GLU A 1155 39.07 -32.48 2.34
CA GLU A 1155 38.29 -32.90 1.16
C GLU A 1155 38.14 -31.81 0.10
N ALA A 1156 38.67 -30.60 0.36
CA ALA A 1156 38.71 -29.50 -0.58
C ALA A 1156 40.14 -28.93 -0.66
N ARG A 1157 40.46 -28.23 -1.75
CA ARG A 1157 41.77 -27.58 -1.92
C ARG A 1157 41.54 -26.14 -2.33
N ILE A 1158 42.33 -25.21 -1.80
CA ILE A 1158 42.35 -23.83 -2.29
C ILE A 1158 42.87 -23.85 -3.71
N ALA A 1159 41.97 -23.65 -4.68
CA ALA A 1159 42.34 -23.52 -6.08
C ALA A 1159 42.83 -22.10 -6.40
N LYS A 1160 42.21 -21.09 -5.76
CA LYS A 1160 42.54 -19.68 -5.95
C LYS A 1160 42.09 -18.86 -4.74
N LEU A 1161 42.90 -17.86 -4.39
CA LEU A 1161 42.57 -16.81 -3.44
C LEU A 1161 42.70 -15.46 -4.14
N GLU A 1162 41.65 -14.64 -4.09
CA GLU A 1162 41.63 -13.34 -4.78
C GLU A 1162 40.98 -12.26 -3.90
N LYS A 1163 41.59 -11.07 -3.88
CA LYS A 1163 41.00 -9.90 -3.25
C LYS A 1163 39.99 -9.28 -4.21
N VAL A 1164 38.78 -9.07 -3.74
CA VAL A 1164 37.74 -8.31 -4.45
C VAL A 1164 37.45 -7.01 -3.71
N LYS A 1165 36.70 -6.11 -4.36
CA LYS A 1165 36.41 -4.75 -3.85
C LYS A 1165 35.93 -4.74 -2.39
N ASN A 1166 35.11 -5.71 -2.00
CA ASN A 1166 34.40 -5.78 -0.73
C ASN A 1166 34.69 -7.04 0.09
N GLY A 1167 35.76 -7.79 -0.22
CA GLY A 1167 36.02 -9.05 0.48
C GLY A 1167 37.13 -9.91 -0.10
N ILE A 1168 37.12 -11.18 0.29
CA ILE A 1168 38.08 -12.20 -0.15
C ILE A 1168 37.32 -13.37 -0.80
N VAL A 1169 37.73 -13.72 -2.01
CA VAL A 1169 37.21 -14.88 -2.74
C VAL A 1169 38.11 -16.08 -2.49
N VAL A 1170 37.50 -17.17 -2.04
CA VAL A 1170 38.12 -18.48 -1.85
C VAL A 1170 37.45 -19.46 -2.82
N GLN A 1171 38.21 -19.96 -3.78
CA GLN A 1171 37.76 -21.06 -4.64
C GLN A 1171 38.12 -22.40 -3.99
N ALA A 1172 37.11 -23.10 -3.46
CA ALA A 1172 37.27 -24.38 -2.76
C ALA A 1172 37.37 -25.59 -3.72
N GLY A 1173 37.24 -25.37 -5.03
CA GLY A 1173 37.35 -26.39 -6.07
C GLY A 1173 36.15 -27.33 -6.14
N LYS A 1174 36.33 -28.49 -6.79
CA LYS A 1174 35.27 -29.49 -7.02
C LYS A 1174 35.04 -30.34 -5.77
N ILE A 1175 33.81 -30.33 -5.28
CA ILE A 1175 33.38 -30.99 -4.04
C ILE A 1175 32.26 -31.98 -4.35
N LEU A 1176 32.39 -33.21 -3.87
CA LEU A 1176 31.36 -34.25 -4.02
C LEU A 1176 30.16 -33.99 -3.11
N PRO A 1177 28.94 -34.40 -3.49
CA PRO A 1177 27.74 -34.17 -2.67
C PRO A 1177 27.83 -34.74 -1.25
N ASN A 1178 28.57 -35.84 -1.03
CA ASN A 1178 28.73 -36.47 0.29
C ASN A 1178 29.95 -35.96 1.08
N ALA A 1179 30.72 -35.04 0.52
CA ALA A 1179 31.91 -34.50 1.13
C ALA A 1179 31.58 -33.34 2.09
N ARG A 1180 32.51 -33.05 3.00
CA ARG A 1180 32.44 -31.92 3.90
C ARG A 1180 33.57 -30.94 3.62
N VAL A 1181 33.24 -29.67 3.53
CA VAL A 1181 34.23 -28.59 3.36
C VAL A 1181 34.28 -27.76 4.61
N ILE A 1182 35.51 -27.49 5.05
CA ILE A 1182 35.81 -26.60 6.16
C ILE A 1182 36.75 -25.54 5.61
N VAL A 1183 36.38 -24.28 5.72
CA VAL A 1183 37.23 -23.13 5.39
C VAL A 1183 37.45 -22.35 6.68
N SER A 1184 38.69 -22.27 7.14
CA SER A 1184 39.09 -21.43 8.25
C SER A 1184 39.68 -20.14 7.72
N ILE A 1185 39.27 -19.01 8.31
CA ILE A 1185 39.78 -17.66 8.03
C ILE A 1185 40.41 -17.05 9.28
N GLY A 1186 40.92 -17.88 10.20
CA GLY A 1186 41.48 -17.45 11.49
C GLY A 1186 40.42 -17.11 12.54
N THR A 1187 40.79 -17.21 13.81
CA THR A 1187 39.87 -17.03 14.94
C THR A 1187 39.36 -15.61 15.07
N ASN A 1188 38.04 -15.46 15.28
CA ASN A 1188 37.33 -14.20 15.46
C ASN A 1188 37.68 -13.11 14.42
N PRO A 1189 37.38 -13.34 13.13
CA PRO A 1189 37.74 -12.41 12.08
C PRO A 1189 36.94 -11.11 12.20
N GLU A 1190 37.65 -10.00 12.26
CA GLU A 1190 37.08 -8.66 12.29
C GLU A 1190 36.57 -8.22 10.91
N LEU A 1191 35.42 -7.54 10.95
CA LEU A 1191 34.89 -6.77 9.83
C LEU A 1191 35.85 -5.64 9.42
N VAL A 1192 35.98 -5.41 8.12
CA VAL A 1192 36.70 -4.29 7.54
C VAL A 1192 35.97 -3.00 7.89
N HIS A 1193 36.70 -2.03 8.43
CA HIS A 1193 36.21 -0.67 8.60
C HIS A 1193 36.21 0.05 7.26
N ASN A 1194 35.24 0.93 7.05
CA ASN A 1194 35.15 1.68 5.81
C ASN A 1194 36.31 2.68 5.67
N ASP A 1195 36.93 2.69 4.49
CA ASP A 1195 37.72 3.82 4.02
C ASP A 1195 36.76 4.88 3.49
N MET A 1196 36.39 5.83 4.36
CA MET A 1196 35.44 6.90 4.04
C MET A 1196 35.90 7.71 2.82
N GLY A 1197 37.20 7.96 2.69
CA GLY A 1197 37.77 8.70 1.56
C GLY A 1197 37.58 7.95 0.24
N ALA A 1198 37.74 6.63 0.24
CA ALA A 1198 37.51 5.79 -0.95
C ALA A 1198 36.05 5.80 -1.43
N PHE A 1199 35.08 5.97 -0.54
CA PHE A 1199 33.66 6.09 -0.93
C PHE A 1199 33.27 7.52 -1.33
N ILE A 1200 33.76 8.53 -0.61
CA ILE A 1200 33.38 9.94 -0.82
C ILE A 1200 34.10 10.56 -2.03
N ARG A 1201 35.36 10.20 -2.28
CA ARG A 1201 36.15 10.80 -3.36
C ARG A 1201 35.52 10.61 -4.75
N PRO A 1202 35.03 9.41 -5.15
CA PRO A 1202 34.33 9.24 -6.41
C PRO A 1202 33.04 10.09 -6.51
N ILE A 1203 32.31 10.26 -5.41
CA ILE A 1203 31.10 11.09 -5.36
C ILE A 1203 31.45 12.55 -5.70
N LEU A 1204 32.47 13.10 -5.03
CA LEU A 1204 32.92 14.47 -5.30
C LEU A 1204 33.52 14.62 -6.69
N ALA A 1205 34.25 13.61 -7.17
CA ALA A 1205 34.82 13.62 -8.52
C ALA A 1205 33.74 13.75 -9.60
N ASP A 1206 32.68 12.95 -9.48
CA ASP A 1206 31.59 12.90 -10.48
C ASP A 1206 30.57 14.03 -10.34
N ALA A 1207 30.45 14.64 -9.15
CA ALA A 1207 29.53 15.75 -8.91
C ALA A 1207 29.80 16.94 -9.84
N GLN A 1208 28.77 17.46 -10.49
CA GLN A 1208 28.81 18.61 -11.39
C GLN A 1208 28.62 19.91 -10.60
N ILE A 1209 29.58 20.19 -9.72
CA ILE A 1209 29.62 21.35 -8.79
C ILE A 1209 30.98 22.06 -8.88
N GLU A 1210 31.08 23.23 -8.28
CA GLU A 1210 32.28 24.06 -8.26
C GLU A 1210 33.48 23.33 -7.66
N PHE A 1211 34.65 23.38 -8.32
CA PHE A 1211 35.86 22.73 -7.83
C PHE A 1211 36.28 23.24 -6.44
N ALA A 1212 36.12 24.54 -6.17
CA ALA A 1212 36.42 25.12 -4.86
C ALA A 1212 35.61 24.46 -3.74
N LEU A 1213 34.33 24.17 -4.01
CA LEU A 1213 33.47 23.49 -3.04
C LEU A 1213 33.89 22.03 -2.84
N LYS A 1214 34.29 21.33 -3.92
CA LYS A 1214 34.84 19.98 -3.80
C LYS A 1214 36.09 19.94 -2.92
N GLU A 1215 36.99 20.91 -3.09
CA GLU A 1215 38.20 21.04 -2.27
C GLU A 1215 37.85 21.33 -0.81
N GLU A 1216 36.88 22.20 -0.54
CA GLU A 1216 36.44 22.51 0.82
C GLU A 1216 35.84 21.28 1.53
N ILE A 1217 34.98 20.52 0.85
CA ILE A 1217 34.43 19.27 1.40
C ILE A 1217 35.54 18.24 1.58
N TRP A 1218 36.46 18.12 0.61
CA TRP A 1218 37.57 17.17 0.71
C TRP A 1218 38.51 17.51 1.88
N GLN A 1219 38.80 18.79 2.12
CA GLN A 1219 39.57 19.23 3.28
C GLN A 1219 38.92 18.81 4.61
N ILE A 1220 37.60 18.76 4.69
CA ILE A 1220 36.89 18.26 5.87
C ILE A 1220 37.01 16.73 5.97
N VAL A 1221 36.81 16.02 4.86
CA VAL A 1221 36.82 14.55 4.82
C VAL A 1221 38.22 13.99 5.09
N ASP A 1222 39.24 14.60 4.51
CA ASP A 1222 40.65 14.19 4.59
C ASP A 1222 41.38 14.75 5.83
N ALA A 1223 40.78 15.70 6.55
CA ALA A 1223 41.37 16.23 7.78
C ALA A 1223 41.71 15.12 8.78
N ASP A 1224 42.86 15.23 9.44
CA ASP A 1224 43.16 14.44 10.63
C ASP A 1224 42.39 15.01 11.84
N ALA A 1225 41.11 14.67 11.92
CA ALA A 1225 40.17 15.19 12.90
C ALA A 1225 39.17 14.11 13.34
N PRO A 1226 38.64 14.16 14.58
CA PRO A 1226 37.59 13.25 15.02
C PRO A 1226 36.36 13.30 14.11
N ARG A 1227 35.71 12.15 13.87
CA ARG A 1227 34.54 12.03 12.98
C ARG A 1227 33.46 13.06 13.30
N MET A 1228 33.12 13.26 14.57
CA MET A 1228 32.09 14.24 14.98
C MET A 1228 32.47 15.68 14.61
N LEU A 1229 33.76 16.01 14.62
CA LEU A 1229 34.23 17.32 14.17
C LEU A 1229 34.12 17.45 12.65
N LYS A 1230 34.42 16.39 11.88
CA LYS A 1230 34.21 16.36 10.42
C LYS A 1230 32.74 16.57 10.07
N ILE A 1231 31.84 15.85 10.74
CA ILE A 1231 30.39 15.98 10.57
C ILE A 1231 29.94 17.39 10.93
N SER A 1232 30.37 17.93 12.07
CA SER A 1232 30.00 19.28 12.49
C SER A 1232 30.48 20.35 11.50
N ARG A 1233 31.68 20.20 10.93
CA ARG A 1233 32.19 21.10 9.89
C ARG A 1233 31.39 20.98 8.60
N LEU A 1234 31.07 19.76 8.17
CA LEU A 1234 30.25 19.52 6.99
C LEU A 1234 28.84 20.09 7.15
N LEU A 1235 28.21 19.94 8.32
CA LEU A 1235 26.89 20.51 8.62
C LEU A 1235 26.89 22.04 8.69
N ALA A 1236 28.04 22.65 8.98
CA ALA A 1236 28.20 24.09 8.99
C ALA A 1236 28.44 24.69 7.59
N LEU A 1237 28.78 23.87 6.59
CA LEU A 1237 28.88 24.32 5.21
C LEU A 1237 27.49 24.54 4.61
N GLU A 1238 27.34 25.64 3.88
CA GLU A 1238 26.14 25.93 3.09
C GLU A 1238 26.20 25.16 1.76
N ILE A 1239 25.86 23.87 1.81
CA ILE A 1239 25.84 22.97 0.65
C ILE A 1239 24.46 22.39 0.38
N ASP A 1240 24.28 21.90 -0.84
CA ASP A 1240 23.10 21.15 -1.25
C ASP A 1240 22.82 19.95 -0.32
N GLU A 1241 21.54 19.72 0.00
CA GLU A 1241 21.13 18.67 0.93
C GLU A 1241 21.45 17.27 0.42
N ASN A 1242 21.28 16.99 -0.88
CA ASN A 1242 21.60 15.68 -1.44
C ASN A 1242 23.11 15.41 -1.39
N LEU A 1243 23.93 16.45 -1.63
CA LEU A 1243 25.39 16.34 -1.53
C LEU A 1243 25.80 16.06 -0.09
N ARG A 1244 25.21 16.83 0.84
CA ARG A 1244 25.45 16.65 2.27
C ARG A 1244 25.07 15.25 2.74
N ASP A 1245 23.89 14.76 2.37
CA ASP A 1245 23.40 13.43 2.72
C ASP A 1245 24.31 12.32 2.17
N ALA A 1246 24.73 12.43 0.90
CA ALA A 1246 25.62 11.45 0.27
C ALA A 1246 27.00 11.39 0.95
N VAL A 1247 27.55 12.53 1.37
CA VAL A 1247 28.82 12.57 2.13
C VAL A 1247 28.61 12.08 3.58
N LEU A 1248 27.51 12.50 4.22
CA LEU A 1248 27.17 12.09 5.58
C LEU A 1248 26.94 10.59 5.71
N GLU A 1249 26.32 9.95 4.72
CA GLU A 1249 26.11 8.50 4.69
C GLU A 1249 27.41 7.75 5.02
N TYR A 1250 28.48 8.05 4.28
CA TYR A 1250 29.77 7.38 4.43
C TYR A 1250 30.58 7.89 5.61
N LEU A 1251 30.45 9.17 6.00
CA LEU A 1251 31.03 9.65 7.25
C LEU A 1251 30.41 8.96 8.47
N LEU A 1252 29.11 8.63 8.41
CA LEU A 1252 28.38 7.93 9.46
C LEU A 1252 28.55 6.41 9.36
N ALA A 1253 29.05 5.85 8.26
CA ALA A 1253 29.33 4.42 8.15
C ALA A 1253 30.41 3.97 9.17
N LEU A 1254 30.53 2.67 9.44
CA LEU A 1254 31.47 2.13 10.43
C LEU A 1254 32.92 2.48 10.02
N GLY A 1255 33.60 3.35 10.78
CA GLY A 1255 34.89 3.93 10.39
C GLY A 1255 36.08 3.25 11.07
N THR A 1256 37.29 3.50 10.57
CA THR A 1256 38.56 2.94 11.07
C THR A 1256 38.98 3.43 12.46
N HIS A 1257 38.34 4.47 12.99
CA HIS A 1257 38.73 5.18 14.22
C HIS A 1257 37.69 5.06 15.36
N ASP A 1258 36.89 3.99 15.36
CA ASP A 1258 35.81 3.75 16.34
C ASP A 1258 36.26 3.07 17.65
N LEU A 1259 37.57 3.07 17.95
CA LEU A 1259 38.18 2.58 19.20
C LEU A 1259 38.81 3.71 20.02
#